data_AF-A0AAR2KMI4-F1
#
_entry.id   AF-A0AAR2KMI4-F1
#
_cell.length_a   1.000
_cell.length_b   1.000
_cell.length_c   1.000
_cell.angle_alpha   90.00
_cell.angle_beta   90.00
_cell.angle_gamma   90.00
#
_symmetry.space_group_name_H-M   'P 1'
#
loop_
_entity.id
_entity.type
_entity.pdbx_description
1 polymer ?
#
loop_
_entity_poly.entity_id
_entity_poly.type
_entity_poly.pdbx_seq_one_letter_code
_entity_poly.pdbx_strand_id
1 'polypeptide(L)'
;MRKMAPRKKGPLQTVQKEGDDIKRKVDALTQDVTKLDISDRTETLRRCTDLQNTVAETLKRLNKLTKADESAPIGNYDQRKRDEEERLRILQDRLKTLTLQLQPQENEEEDDSQVGEVEEEEDVAEDDNVNDEDDDEADHKVKEDVMSTTKGAGTYVALSAFTGEEEGDLTIQKGAVLKILQKNEDGWWLAQDSKGNKGLVPRNYLKMFFPISTSSNWDTVREAITEIDATDVLSAMGAIPPGFRPSTLSRLLEEGTSYRASHYIQPKLGQSELCFKDLQLDPDSGKVHARLSRVCLTLTLWSCRMIPPPGVGLQVLSRHVRLCAFNGTEVLSNIHTVRVTYNPSSPKTWSFSPRMSSLLPCLLDGDCFFHCDSDSPDLGILFELGITYIRNSTGERGDLSCGWAFLKLFDENGALIPLRTQELAVHGGTPYEGKADIDATSTKRGSSSGVLQQMLMSRKQPKLIVKLRSPNTRTREQLNLLPDTIIGYLSTVRLLALYRQLLADALLLERVTMQNADLICSAVLATFPEVLDHPDLMDAFKVSCWKVAYECFLCVLQKDITALKKLFENVYMSSVFPLLYSAEMPAPLWADESTETQRARLIYSPIHKITMETMLSPNHPHQAFDISQVTYDLLNSAWH
;
A
#
# COMPACT_ATOMS: atom_id res chain seq x y z
N MET A 1 -58.78 -8.98 33.30
CA MET A 1 -57.41 -8.56 32.91
C MET A 1 -56.76 -7.84 34.09
N ARG A 2 -55.91 -8.54 34.88
CA ARG A 2 -55.12 -7.89 35.93
C ARG A 2 -54.00 -7.08 35.26
N LYS A 3 -54.07 -5.75 35.32
CA LYS A 3 -52.96 -4.87 34.92
C LYS A 3 -51.76 -5.19 35.82
N MET A 4 -50.69 -5.76 35.25
CA MET A 4 -49.43 -5.94 35.97
C MET A 4 -48.83 -4.56 36.26
N ALA A 5 -48.49 -4.30 37.52
CA ALA A 5 -47.70 -3.13 37.91
C ALA A 5 -46.33 -3.17 37.20
N PRO A 6 -45.76 -2.02 36.82
CA PRO A 6 -44.47 -1.98 36.13
C PRO A 6 -43.39 -2.64 37.01
N ARG A 7 -42.66 -3.61 36.45
CA ARG A 7 -41.50 -4.24 37.11
C ARG A 7 -40.52 -3.12 37.51
N LYS A 8 -40.10 -3.09 38.78
CA LYS A 8 -39.03 -2.20 39.23
C LYS A 8 -37.80 -2.45 38.34
N LYS A 9 -37.35 -1.41 37.64
CA LYS A 9 -36.21 -1.50 36.71
C LYS A 9 -34.92 -1.60 37.52
N GLY A 10 -33.97 -2.39 37.01
CA GLY A 10 -32.64 -2.48 37.59
C GLY A 10 -31.87 -1.16 37.46
N PRO A 11 -30.89 -0.88 38.35
CA PRO A 11 -30.06 0.30 38.24
C PRO A 11 -29.32 0.42 36.89
N LEU A 12 -28.83 -0.68 36.29
CA LEU A 12 -28.20 -0.63 34.96
C LEU A 12 -29.19 -0.22 33.86
N GLN A 13 -30.42 -0.74 33.90
CA GLN A 13 -31.47 -0.34 32.93
C GLN A 13 -31.90 1.12 33.09
N THR A 14 -31.73 1.68 34.29
CA THR A 14 -32.03 3.10 34.56
C THR A 14 -30.95 3.97 33.92
N VAL A 15 -29.67 3.61 34.07
CA VAL A 15 -28.56 4.29 33.40
C VAL A 15 -28.67 4.20 31.87
N GLN A 16 -29.01 3.03 31.32
CA GLN A 16 -29.21 2.86 29.87
C GLN A 16 -30.33 3.77 29.32
N LYS A 17 -31.42 3.94 30.08
CA LYS A 17 -32.50 4.87 29.69
C LYS A 17 -32.02 6.32 29.72
N GLU A 18 -31.24 6.70 30.74
CA GLU A 18 -30.64 8.03 30.81
C GLU A 18 -29.65 8.25 29.64
N GLY A 19 -28.88 7.23 29.26
CA GLY A 19 -28.05 7.23 28.06
C GLY A 19 -28.85 7.42 26.75
N ASP A 20 -30.04 6.81 26.64
CA ASP A 20 -30.96 7.04 25.52
C ASP A 20 -31.54 8.45 25.49
N ASP A 21 -31.82 9.04 26.67
CA ASP A 21 -32.28 10.43 26.80
C ASP A 21 -31.16 11.42 26.43
N ILE A 22 -29.93 11.19 26.90
CA ILE A 22 -28.74 11.98 26.54
C ILE A 22 -28.51 11.92 25.04
N LYS A 23 -28.50 10.72 24.44
CA LYS A 23 -28.29 10.55 22.99
C LYS A 23 -29.30 11.38 22.19
N ARG A 24 -30.58 11.35 22.56
CA ARG A 24 -31.62 12.16 21.89
C ARG A 24 -31.35 13.67 21.99
N LYS A 25 -30.89 14.15 23.15
CA LYS A 25 -30.52 15.56 23.32
C LYS A 25 -29.29 15.96 22.51
N VAL A 26 -28.27 15.09 22.45
CA VAL A 26 -27.06 15.31 21.64
C VAL A 26 -27.39 15.34 20.15
N ASP A 27 -28.24 14.43 19.67
CA ASP A 27 -28.65 14.39 18.26
C ASP A 27 -29.49 15.64 17.89
N ALA A 28 -30.35 16.12 18.79
CA ALA A 28 -31.07 17.39 18.61
C ALA A 28 -30.12 18.61 18.54
N LEU A 29 -29.16 18.72 19.46
CA LEU A 29 -28.13 19.77 19.45
C LEU A 29 -27.27 19.74 18.19
N THR A 30 -26.92 18.54 17.72
CA THR A 30 -26.16 18.38 16.47
C THR A 30 -26.95 18.92 15.28
N GLN A 31 -28.29 18.75 15.27
CA GLN A 31 -29.16 19.29 14.23
C GLN A 31 -29.33 20.80 14.35
N ASP A 32 -29.41 21.33 15.57
CA ASP A 32 -29.53 22.77 15.80
C ASP A 32 -28.29 23.51 15.31
N VAL A 33 -27.07 23.00 15.57
CA VAL A 33 -25.79 23.58 15.11
C VAL A 33 -25.72 23.76 13.58
N THR A 34 -26.45 22.96 12.81
CA THR A 34 -26.49 23.08 11.34
C THR A 34 -27.33 24.26 10.81
N LYS A 35 -28.06 24.97 11.69
CA LYS A 35 -29.04 26.00 11.32
C LYS A 35 -28.84 27.38 11.98
N LEU A 36 -27.73 27.62 12.70
CA LEU A 36 -27.64 28.77 13.61
C LEU A 36 -27.11 30.06 12.98
N ASP A 37 -27.71 31.17 13.43
CA ASP A 37 -27.25 32.56 13.31
C ASP A 37 -26.42 32.94 14.57
N ILE A 38 -25.66 34.04 14.51
CA ILE A 38 -24.60 34.39 15.47
C ILE A 38 -25.11 34.60 16.91
N SER A 39 -26.39 34.94 17.10
CA SER A 39 -27.00 35.23 18.41
C SER A 39 -27.27 33.99 19.29
N ASP A 40 -27.33 32.78 18.71
CA ASP A 40 -27.72 31.55 19.43
C ASP A 40 -26.52 30.64 19.82
N ARG A 41 -25.29 31.07 19.49
CA ARG A 41 -24.05 30.29 19.79
C ARG A 41 -23.80 30.15 21.28
N THR A 42 -24.09 31.18 22.08
CA THR A 42 -23.86 31.17 23.53
C THR A 42 -24.84 30.24 24.27
N GLU A 43 -26.11 30.22 23.87
CA GLU A 43 -27.10 29.30 24.43
C GLU A 43 -26.81 27.84 24.03
N THR A 44 -26.38 27.63 22.79
CA THR A 44 -25.98 26.30 22.29
C THR A 44 -24.75 25.79 23.03
N LEU A 45 -23.76 26.65 23.28
CA LEU A 45 -22.56 26.32 24.05
C LEU A 45 -22.92 25.95 25.50
N ARG A 46 -23.82 26.71 26.15
CA ARG A 46 -24.32 26.39 27.50
C ARG A 46 -24.99 25.01 27.55
N ARG A 47 -25.85 24.71 26.58
CA ARG A 47 -26.52 23.40 26.46
C ARG A 47 -25.52 22.25 26.23
N CYS A 48 -24.45 22.48 25.47
CA CYS A 48 -23.35 21.52 25.30
C CYS A 48 -22.63 21.22 26.62
N THR A 49 -22.28 22.26 27.39
CA THR A 49 -21.62 22.12 28.70
C THR A 49 -22.50 21.39 29.71
N ASP A 50 -23.80 21.70 29.76
CA ASP A 50 -24.76 21.02 30.65
C ASP A 50 -24.88 19.51 30.34
N LEU A 51 -24.86 19.15 29.05
CA LEU A 51 -24.86 17.74 28.64
C LEU A 51 -23.53 17.04 28.91
N GLN A 52 -22.39 17.72 28.76
CA GLN A 52 -21.09 17.15 29.13
C GLN A 52 -21.04 16.79 30.62
N ASN A 53 -21.58 17.66 31.48
CA ASN A 53 -21.70 17.40 32.91
C ASN A 53 -22.64 16.23 33.19
N THR A 54 -23.78 16.17 32.51
CA THR A 54 -24.74 15.05 32.64
C THR A 54 -24.12 13.71 32.22
N VAL A 55 -23.33 13.69 31.14
CA VAL A 55 -22.59 12.49 30.69
C VAL A 55 -21.54 12.07 31.71
N ALA A 56 -20.78 13.03 32.28
CA ALA A 56 -19.78 12.75 33.29
C ALA A 56 -20.40 12.16 34.58
N GLU A 57 -21.55 12.70 35.02
CA GLU A 57 -22.28 12.19 36.17
C GLU A 57 -22.85 10.78 35.94
N THR A 58 -23.41 10.53 34.76
CA THR A 58 -23.93 9.20 34.40
C THR A 58 -22.83 8.15 34.29
N LEU A 59 -21.66 8.49 33.73
CA LEU A 59 -20.47 7.64 33.73
C LEU A 59 -19.97 7.34 35.15
N LYS A 60 -19.91 8.37 36.02
CA LYS A 60 -19.51 8.20 37.42
C LYS A 60 -20.47 7.26 38.16
N ARG A 61 -21.77 7.36 37.88
CA ARG A 61 -22.78 6.46 38.47
C ARG A 61 -22.68 5.05 37.90
N LEU A 62 -22.47 4.89 36.59
CA LEU A 62 -22.25 3.59 35.94
C LEU A 62 -21.03 2.86 36.53
N ASN A 63 -19.93 3.57 36.75
CA ASN A 63 -18.70 3.00 37.31
C ASN A 63 -18.90 2.49 38.74
N LYS A 64 -19.74 3.16 39.54
CA LYS A 64 -20.09 2.75 40.91
C LYS A 64 -21.03 1.54 40.98
N LEU A 65 -21.74 1.19 39.90
CA LEU A 65 -22.66 0.06 39.90
C LEU A 65 -21.91 -1.28 39.93
N THR A 66 -22.28 -2.15 40.86
CA THR A 66 -21.79 -3.52 40.95
C THR A 66 -22.91 -4.50 40.63
N LYS A 67 -22.52 -5.73 40.28
CA LYS A 67 -23.47 -6.81 39.98
C LYS A 67 -24.41 -7.14 41.16
N ALA A 68 -24.03 -6.79 42.40
CA ALA A 68 -24.81 -6.99 43.61
C ALA A 68 -25.96 -5.98 43.79
N ASP A 69 -25.93 -4.85 43.08
CA ASP A 69 -26.93 -3.79 43.19
C ASP A 69 -28.20 -4.09 42.35
N GLU A 70 -28.18 -5.18 41.57
CA GLU A 70 -29.29 -5.58 40.70
C GLU A 70 -30.35 -6.40 41.45
N SER A 71 -31.61 -5.96 41.34
CA SER A 71 -32.76 -6.64 41.94
C SER A 71 -33.07 -8.04 41.36
N ALA A 72 -32.47 -8.40 40.22
CA ALA A 72 -32.61 -9.70 39.56
C ALA A 72 -31.33 -10.07 38.81
N PRO A 73 -30.98 -11.37 38.67
CA PRO A 73 -29.81 -11.80 37.92
C PRO A 73 -29.91 -11.39 36.44
N ILE A 74 -29.04 -10.47 36.01
CA ILE A 74 -28.94 -10.06 34.61
C ILE A 74 -27.85 -10.90 33.92
N GLY A 75 -28.24 -11.62 32.85
CA GLY A 75 -27.27 -12.31 31.99
C GLY A 75 -26.36 -11.32 31.26
N ASN A 76 -25.06 -11.62 31.20
CA ASN A 76 -24.03 -10.79 30.57
C ASN A 76 -23.97 -9.35 31.12
N TYR A 77 -24.11 -9.17 32.45
CA TYR A 77 -24.04 -7.87 33.12
C TYR A 77 -22.76 -7.09 32.77
N ASP A 78 -21.58 -7.73 32.84
CA ASP A 78 -20.29 -7.06 32.60
C ASP A 78 -20.13 -6.63 31.14
N GLN A 79 -20.71 -7.38 30.19
CA GLN A 79 -20.75 -6.96 28.80
C GLN A 79 -21.64 -5.73 28.62
N ARG A 80 -22.87 -5.75 29.15
CA ARG A 80 -23.82 -4.63 29.02
C ARG A 80 -23.33 -3.36 29.71
N LYS A 81 -22.58 -3.49 30.81
CA LYS A 81 -21.94 -2.37 31.49
C LYS A 81 -20.84 -1.75 30.62
N ARG A 82 -20.00 -2.57 29.99
CA ARG A 82 -18.96 -2.10 29.05
C ARG A 82 -19.55 -1.45 27.80
N ASP A 83 -20.57 -2.07 27.20
CA ASP A 83 -21.24 -1.52 26.01
C ASP A 83 -21.85 -0.14 26.30
N GLU A 84 -22.43 0.06 27.48
CA GLU A 84 -23.00 1.36 27.88
C GLU A 84 -21.91 2.39 28.24
N GLU A 85 -20.78 1.95 28.84
CA GLU A 85 -19.63 2.83 29.09
C GLU A 85 -19.04 3.35 27.78
N GLU A 86 -18.83 2.47 26.81
CA GLU A 86 -18.35 2.83 25.47
C GLU A 86 -19.32 3.80 24.78
N ARG A 87 -20.62 3.53 24.87
CA ARG A 87 -21.66 4.41 24.31
C ARG A 87 -21.64 5.81 24.91
N LEU A 88 -21.49 5.95 26.23
CA LEU A 88 -21.43 7.26 26.89
C LEU A 88 -20.12 8.00 26.56
N ARG A 89 -18.98 7.31 26.40
CA ARG A 89 -17.72 7.93 25.95
C ARG A 89 -17.83 8.49 24.53
N ILE A 90 -18.44 7.75 23.60
CA ILE A 90 -18.69 8.22 22.23
C ILE A 90 -19.54 9.52 22.24
N LEU A 91 -20.56 9.59 23.09
CA LEU A 91 -21.38 10.80 23.25
C LEU A 91 -20.58 11.96 23.85
N GLN A 92 -19.68 11.68 24.79
CA GLN A 92 -18.79 12.68 25.39
C GLN A 92 -17.85 13.31 24.35
N ASP A 93 -17.24 12.49 23.48
CA ASP A 93 -16.33 12.97 22.44
C ASP A 93 -17.05 13.77 21.36
N ARG A 94 -18.28 13.38 20.99
CA ARG A 94 -19.15 14.17 20.11
C ARG A 94 -19.43 15.55 20.69
N LEU A 95 -19.76 15.63 21.99
CA LEU A 95 -20.01 16.91 22.66
C LEU A 95 -18.75 17.77 22.74
N LYS A 96 -17.58 17.21 23.02
CA LYS A 96 -16.30 17.96 23.00
C LYS A 96 -16.01 18.56 21.63
N THR A 97 -16.24 17.78 20.57
CA THR A 97 -16.05 18.24 19.19
C THR A 97 -16.98 19.41 18.86
N LEU A 98 -18.26 19.34 19.28
CA LEU A 98 -19.22 20.43 19.11
C LEU A 98 -18.81 21.69 19.89
N THR A 99 -18.27 21.54 21.12
CA THR A 99 -17.75 22.67 21.91
C THR A 99 -16.59 23.36 21.21
N LEU A 100 -15.63 22.61 20.65
CA LEU A 100 -14.49 23.16 19.90
C LEU A 100 -14.93 23.92 18.64
N GLN A 101 -15.96 23.44 17.95
CA GLN A 101 -16.52 24.11 16.77
C GLN A 101 -17.26 25.42 17.11
N LEU A 102 -17.79 25.53 18.33
CA LEU A 102 -18.58 26.68 18.76
C LEU A 102 -17.74 27.79 19.39
N GLN A 103 -16.52 27.50 19.86
CA GLN A 103 -15.57 28.49 20.35
C GLN A 103 -15.23 29.52 19.24
N PRO A 104 -15.17 30.82 19.55
CA PRO A 104 -14.76 31.82 18.57
C PRO A 104 -13.29 31.60 18.19
N GLN A 105 -13.00 31.63 16.89
CA GLN A 105 -11.62 31.76 16.39
C GLN A 105 -11.21 33.21 16.65
N GLU A 106 -10.18 33.44 17.45
CA GLU A 106 -9.47 34.71 17.46
C GLU A 106 -8.75 34.82 16.11
N ASN A 107 -9.32 35.64 15.21
CA ASN A 107 -8.60 36.11 14.03
C ASN A 107 -7.74 37.30 14.48
N GLU A 108 -6.43 37.13 14.39
CA GLU A 108 -5.47 38.24 14.38
C GLU A 108 -5.68 39.04 13.09
N GLU A 109 -6.32 40.21 13.19
CA GLU A 109 -6.13 41.30 12.24
C GLU A 109 -5.94 42.61 13.03
N GLU A 110 -5.03 43.43 12.50
CA GLU A 110 -4.42 44.62 13.07
C GLU A 110 -5.40 45.79 13.27
N ASP A 111 -5.06 46.59 14.29
CA ASP A 111 -5.12 48.06 14.35
C ASP A 111 -6.18 48.79 15.22
N ASP A 112 -5.57 49.65 16.03
CA ASP A 112 -5.96 50.88 16.72
C ASP A 112 -6.94 50.93 17.92
N SER A 113 -6.39 51.52 18.98
CA SER A 113 -7.00 52.41 19.98
C SER A 113 -7.73 51.85 21.23
N GLN A 114 -7.01 52.03 22.34
CA GLN A 114 -7.43 52.60 23.64
C GLN A 114 -8.04 51.74 24.77
N VAL A 115 -7.18 51.57 25.79
CA VAL A 115 -7.35 51.92 27.23
C VAL A 115 -8.32 51.12 28.11
N GLY A 116 -7.76 50.63 29.21
CA GLY A 116 -8.44 50.38 30.49
C GLY A 116 -8.15 48.96 30.99
N GLU A 117 -7.11 48.76 31.81
CA GLU A 117 -7.24 48.63 33.28
C GLU A 117 -8.01 47.35 33.69
N VAL A 118 -7.58 46.45 34.58
CA VAL A 118 -6.61 46.52 35.68
C VAL A 118 -6.58 45.12 36.33
N GLU A 119 -5.45 44.81 36.98
CA GLU A 119 -5.18 43.84 38.07
C GLU A 119 -5.57 42.34 37.91
N GLU A 120 -4.58 41.47 38.07
CA GLU A 120 -4.56 40.58 39.25
C GLU A 120 -3.13 40.14 39.62
N GLU A 121 -2.76 40.65 40.79
CA GLU A 121 -1.83 40.26 41.86
C GLU A 121 -0.70 39.23 41.69
N GLU A 122 0.40 39.65 42.32
CA GLU A 122 1.69 39.02 42.56
C GLU A 122 1.60 37.80 43.49
N ASP A 123 2.57 36.88 43.35
CA ASP A 123 3.26 36.35 44.52
C ASP A 123 4.70 35.94 44.14
N VAL A 124 5.61 36.25 45.07
CA VAL A 124 7.04 36.53 44.91
C VAL A 124 7.92 35.38 45.41
N ALA A 125 9.06 35.13 44.75
CA ALA A 125 10.39 34.84 45.33
C ALA A 125 11.36 34.50 44.17
N GLU A 126 12.31 35.37 43.81
CA GLU A 126 13.71 35.43 44.35
C GLU A 126 14.46 34.10 44.12
N ASP A 127 15.64 34.00 43.51
CA ASP A 127 16.74 34.95 43.32
C ASP A 127 17.74 34.39 42.28
N ASP A 128 18.72 35.20 41.93
CA ASP A 128 20.07 34.87 41.45
C ASP A 128 20.32 34.72 39.93
N ASN A 129 20.26 35.86 39.25
CA ASN A 129 21.42 36.72 38.91
C ASN A 129 22.63 36.13 38.12
N VAL A 130 23.18 37.03 37.29
CA VAL A 130 24.56 37.12 36.75
C VAL A 130 24.80 36.53 35.34
N ASN A 131 24.49 37.38 34.35
CA ASN A 131 25.46 38.15 33.54
C ASN A 131 26.38 37.49 32.48
N ASP A 132 26.58 38.35 31.48
CA ASP A 132 27.72 38.55 30.59
C ASP A 132 27.89 37.56 29.43
N GLU A 133 28.26 37.96 28.22
CA GLU A 133 28.29 39.21 27.44
C GLU A 133 28.91 38.77 26.09
N ASP A 134 28.45 39.42 25.02
CA ASP A 134 29.21 39.80 23.82
C ASP A 134 29.76 38.79 22.77
N ASP A 135 29.26 39.06 21.56
CA ASP A 135 29.96 39.25 20.27
C ASP A 135 30.97 38.23 19.75
N ASP A 136 30.71 37.73 18.54
CA ASP A 136 31.46 38.17 17.35
C ASP A 136 30.90 37.53 16.05
N GLU A 137 30.63 38.38 15.06
CA GLU A 137 30.47 38.00 13.66
C GLU A 137 31.80 37.50 13.07
N ALA A 138 31.80 36.36 12.39
CA ALA A 138 32.77 36.08 11.32
C ALA A 138 32.26 35.07 10.30
N ASP A 139 32.09 35.58 9.09
CA ASP A 139 31.83 34.90 7.83
C ASP A 139 33.03 33.99 7.43
N HIS A 140 32.82 32.68 7.23
CA HIS A 140 33.53 31.92 6.17
C HIS A 140 33.08 30.46 5.96
N LYS A 141 32.66 30.22 4.71
CA LYS A 141 32.99 29.09 3.82
C LYS A 141 32.74 27.65 4.29
N VAL A 142 31.70 27.10 3.68
CA VAL A 142 31.44 25.69 3.35
C VAL A 142 32.72 24.91 3.03
N LYS A 143 32.91 23.79 3.74
CA LYS A 143 33.72 22.65 3.31
C LYS A 143 32.86 21.39 3.43
N GLU A 144 32.48 20.85 2.28
CA GLU A 144 32.05 19.46 2.13
C GLU A 144 33.24 18.50 2.24
N ASP A 145 32.88 17.22 2.38
CA ASP A 145 33.67 15.99 2.44
C ASP A 145 34.02 15.50 3.87
N VAL A 146 33.80 14.24 4.25
CA VAL A 146 33.98 13.00 3.49
C VAL A 146 33.07 11.87 4.03
N MET A 147 32.32 11.20 3.15
CA MET A 147 31.94 9.79 3.27
C MET A 147 32.92 8.98 2.41
N SER A 148 33.75 8.14 3.03
CA SER A 148 34.77 7.37 2.30
C SER A 148 34.25 6.01 1.85
N THR A 149 34.33 5.83 0.53
CA THR A 149 34.88 4.66 -0.19
C THR A 149 34.10 3.35 -0.24
N THR A 150 33.51 3.07 -1.40
CA THR A 150 33.71 1.79 -2.10
C THR A 150 33.86 2.05 -3.61
N LYS A 151 34.95 1.56 -4.20
CA LYS A 151 35.31 1.71 -5.62
C LYS A 151 34.31 0.97 -6.51
N GLY A 152 33.53 1.70 -7.32
CA GLY A 152 32.69 1.15 -8.38
C GLY A 152 32.78 2.01 -9.64
N ALA A 153 33.31 1.44 -10.73
CA ALA A 153 33.37 2.07 -12.04
C ALA A 153 31.95 2.19 -12.62
N GLY A 154 31.33 3.37 -12.52
CA GLY A 154 30.01 3.64 -13.08
C GLY A 154 30.07 4.03 -14.56
N THR A 155 29.02 3.71 -15.31
CA THR A 155 28.79 4.17 -16.69
C THR A 155 28.00 5.49 -16.67
N TYR A 156 28.41 6.45 -17.49
CA TYR A 156 27.87 7.81 -17.54
C TYR A 156 27.57 8.21 -18.98
N VAL A 157 26.63 9.14 -19.17
CA VAL A 157 26.33 9.73 -20.48
C VAL A 157 26.66 11.22 -20.45
N ALA A 158 27.26 11.72 -21.52
CA ALA A 158 27.55 13.13 -21.70
C ALA A 158 26.26 13.95 -21.97
N LEU A 159 25.93 14.88 -21.10
CA LEU A 159 24.80 15.82 -21.25
C LEU A 159 25.08 16.91 -22.29
N SER A 160 26.34 17.22 -22.51
CA SER A 160 26.83 18.25 -23.44
C SER A 160 28.11 17.79 -24.12
N ALA A 161 28.41 18.32 -25.30
CA ALA A 161 29.69 18.08 -25.96
C ALA A 161 30.80 18.87 -25.23
N PHE A 162 31.98 18.27 -25.12
CA PHE A 162 33.19 18.89 -24.57
C PHE A 162 34.35 18.58 -25.52
N THR A 163 35.11 19.60 -25.87
CA THR A 163 36.32 19.45 -26.70
C THR A 163 37.50 19.60 -25.76
N GLY A 164 38.38 18.60 -25.71
CA GLY A 164 39.56 18.65 -24.87
C GLY A 164 40.47 19.79 -25.28
N GLU A 165 40.83 20.65 -24.32
CA GLU A 165 41.66 21.84 -24.56
C GLU A 165 43.12 21.60 -24.15
N GLU A 166 43.36 20.66 -23.22
CA GLU A 166 44.69 20.30 -22.72
C GLU A 166 45.14 18.87 -23.09
N GLU A 167 46.45 18.63 -23.03
CA GLU A 167 47.04 17.31 -23.26
C GLU A 167 46.69 16.36 -22.11
N GLY A 168 45.67 15.52 -22.31
CA GLY A 168 45.11 14.63 -21.28
C GLY A 168 43.59 14.65 -21.23
N ASP A 169 42.94 15.61 -21.88
CA ASP A 169 41.49 15.72 -21.97
C ASP A 169 40.90 14.75 -22.99
N LEU A 170 39.69 14.24 -22.69
CA LEU A 170 38.93 13.42 -23.62
C LEU A 170 37.82 14.26 -24.27
N THR A 171 37.93 14.46 -25.59
CA THR A 171 36.85 15.07 -26.38
C THR A 171 35.63 14.15 -26.44
N ILE A 172 34.48 14.63 -25.98
CA ILE A 172 33.22 13.91 -25.89
C ILE A 172 32.09 14.65 -26.61
N GLN A 173 31.16 13.91 -27.21
CA GLN A 173 29.97 14.46 -27.85
C GLN A 173 28.76 14.30 -26.93
N LYS A 174 27.77 15.18 -27.04
CA LYS A 174 26.49 15.03 -26.32
C LYS A 174 25.88 13.67 -26.65
N GLY A 175 25.48 12.93 -25.62
CA GLY A 175 24.95 11.57 -25.72
C GLY A 175 26.01 10.46 -25.72
N ALA A 176 27.31 10.79 -25.68
CA ALA A 176 28.35 9.76 -25.63
C ALA A 176 28.34 9.02 -24.27
N VAL A 177 28.43 7.70 -24.32
CA VAL A 177 28.51 6.84 -23.14
C VAL A 177 29.97 6.62 -22.76
N LEU A 178 30.29 6.86 -21.50
CA LEU A 178 31.63 6.87 -20.95
C LEU A 178 31.70 5.99 -19.71
N LYS A 179 32.82 5.28 -19.54
CA LYS A 179 33.12 4.54 -18.32
C LYS A 179 34.03 5.37 -17.43
N ILE A 180 33.58 5.71 -16.22
CA ILE A 180 34.40 6.48 -15.28
C ILE A 180 35.34 5.54 -14.54
N LEU A 181 36.64 5.74 -14.78
CA LEU A 181 37.73 4.96 -14.20
C LEU A 181 38.18 5.53 -12.85
N GLN A 182 38.16 6.86 -12.72
CA GLN A 182 38.56 7.56 -11.49
C GLN A 182 37.77 8.86 -11.33
N LYS A 183 37.32 9.12 -10.11
CA LYS A 183 36.64 10.37 -9.71
C LYS A 183 37.61 11.17 -8.86
N ASN A 184 38.07 12.30 -9.37
CA ASN A 184 38.87 13.25 -8.59
C ASN A 184 37.95 14.30 -7.94
N GLU A 185 38.42 14.91 -6.86
CA GLU A 185 37.71 15.93 -6.07
C GLU A 185 37.73 17.31 -6.75
N ASP A 186 38.64 17.52 -7.70
CA ASP A 186 38.76 18.74 -8.53
C ASP A 186 37.64 18.90 -9.57
N GLY A 187 36.71 17.94 -9.64
CA GLY A 187 35.60 17.95 -10.60
C GLY A 187 35.96 17.39 -11.98
N TRP A 188 37.19 16.94 -12.21
CA TRP A 188 37.65 16.32 -13.47
C TRP A 188 37.80 14.82 -13.32
N TRP A 189 37.02 14.07 -14.09
CA TRP A 189 36.95 12.61 -13.96
C TRP A 189 37.68 11.93 -15.10
N LEU A 190 38.46 10.90 -14.78
CA LEU A 190 39.10 10.08 -15.78
C LEU A 190 38.07 9.14 -16.40
N ALA A 191 37.72 9.38 -17.66
CA ALA A 191 36.75 8.62 -18.41
C ALA A 191 37.41 7.81 -19.53
N GLN A 192 36.74 6.74 -19.94
CA GLN A 192 37.05 5.98 -21.15
C GLN A 192 35.86 6.02 -22.10
N ASP A 193 36.10 6.38 -23.37
CA ASP A 193 35.08 6.35 -24.42
C ASP A 193 34.83 4.92 -24.95
N SER A 194 33.81 4.77 -25.79
CA SER A 194 33.47 3.49 -26.43
C SER A 194 34.54 2.98 -27.41
N LYS A 195 35.48 3.84 -27.82
CA LYS A 195 36.62 3.49 -28.68
C LYS A 195 37.86 3.08 -27.87
N GLY A 196 37.77 3.13 -26.54
CA GLY A 196 38.84 2.76 -25.61
C GLY A 196 39.80 3.90 -25.25
N ASN A 197 39.62 5.10 -25.79
CA ASN A 197 40.43 6.29 -25.48
C ASN A 197 40.13 6.76 -24.06
N LYS A 198 41.17 7.22 -23.36
CA LYS A 198 41.06 7.68 -21.98
C LYS A 198 41.50 9.13 -21.88
N GLY A 199 40.82 9.88 -21.03
CA GLY A 199 41.20 11.25 -20.71
C GLY A 199 40.24 11.86 -19.70
N LEU A 200 40.55 13.09 -19.28
CA LEU A 200 39.76 13.82 -18.31
C LEU A 200 38.53 14.43 -18.96
N VAL A 201 37.41 14.40 -18.23
CA VAL A 201 36.15 15.04 -18.60
C VAL A 201 35.55 15.73 -17.38
N PRO A 202 34.92 16.90 -17.55
CA PRO A 202 34.34 17.63 -16.44
C PRO A 202 33.06 16.95 -15.94
N ARG A 203 32.95 16.73 -14.63
CA ARG A 203 31.84 16.00 -13.98
C ARG A 203 30.46 16.57 -14.32
N ASN A 204 30.33 17.89 -14.35
CA ASN A 204 29.07 18.59 -14.62
C ASN A 204 28.52 18.35 -16.04
N TYR A 205 29.31 17.76 -16.93
CA TYR A 205 28.88 17.38 -18.28
C TYR A 205 28.35 15.94 -18.31
N LEU A 206 28.35 15.22 -17.19
CA LEU A 206 28.03 13.80 -17.13
C LEU A 206 26.83 13.52 -16.23
N LYS A 207 25.94 12.64 -16.69
CA LYS A 207 24.87 12.04 -15.87
C LYS A 207 25.11 10.54 -15.76
N MET A 208 24.84 9.96 -14.60
CA MET A 208 24.92 8.52 -14.42
C MET A 208 23.95 7.84 -15.40
N PHE A 209 24.47 6.93 -16.22
CA PHE A 209 23.68 6.20 -17.20
C PHE A 209 23.37 4.83 -16.60
N PHE A 210 22.14 4.68 -16.13
CA PHE A 210 21.55 3.37 -15.93
C PHE A 210 21.07 2.90 -17.30
N PRO A 211 21.60 1.81 -17.86
CA PRO A 211 20.94 1.22 -19.01
C PRO A 211 19.52 0.88 -18.57
N ILE A 212 18.53 1.62 -19.08
CA ILE A 212 17.17 1.10 -19.13
C ILE A 212 17.31 -0.11 -20.02
N SER A 213 17.40 -1.28 -19.40
CA SER A 213 17.33 -2.52 -20.11
C SER A 213 15.93 -2.57 -20.69
N THR A 214 15.82 -2.21 -21.96
CA THR A 214 14.89 -2.89 -22.88
C THR A 214 15.40 -4.32 -23.12
N SER A 215 15.87 -4.99 -22.06
CA SER A 215 16.00 -6.43 -22.04
C SER A 215 14.58 -6.91 -22.19
N SER A 216 14.27 -7.31 -23.42
CA SER A 216 13.20 -8.23 -23.73
C SER A 216 13.02 -9.14 -22.53
N ASN A 217 11.82 -9.22 -21.97
CA ASN A 217 11.46 -10.13 -20.87
C ASN A 217 12.03 -11.56 -21.06
N TRP A 218 12.28 -11.92 -22.32
CA TRP A 218 13.01 -13.09 -22.78
C TRP A 218 14.44 -13.28 -22.29
N ASP A 219 15.27 -12.26 -22.09
CA ASP A 219 16.68 -12.44 -21.73
C ASP A 219 16.81 -12.86 -20.26
N THR A 220 16.06 -12.22 -19.35
CA THR A 220 15.94 -12.63 -17.95
C THR A 220 15.27 -13.98 -17.80
N VAL A 221 14.19 -14.22 -18.56
CA VAL A 221 13.53 -15.53 -18.58
C VAL A 221 14.48 -16.60 -19.12
N ARG A 222 15.34 -16.30 -20.11
CA ARG A 222 16.36 -17.23 -20.60
C ARG A 222 17.47 -17.48 -19.59
N GLU A 223 17.99 -16.43 -18.95
CA GLU A 223 18.97 -16.58 -17.86
C GLU A 223 18.40 -17.48 -16.77
N ALA A 224 17.15 -17.25 -16.39
CA ALA A 224 16.40 -18.06 -15.44
C ALA A 224 16.24 -19.55 -15.84
N ILE A 225 16.15 -19.84 -17.14
CA ILE A 225 15.98 -21.19 -17.70
C ILE A 225 17.32 -21.89 -17.95
N THR A 226 18.41 -21.11 -18.17
CA THR A 226 19.71 -21.63 -18.65
C THR A 226 20.79 -21.74 -17.59
N GLU A 227 20.64 -21.10 -16.42
CA GLU A 227 21.52 -21.36 -15.29
C GLU A 227 21.36 -22.80 -14.79
N ILE A 228 22.49 -23.50 -14.60
CA ILE A 228 22.54 -24.78 -13.87
C ILE A 228 22.29 -24.44 -12.40
N ASP A 229 21.01 -24.35 -12.07
CA ASP A 229 20.52 -23.71 -10.86
C ASP A 229 20.56 -24.69 -9.68
N ALA A 230 20.56 -24.18 -8.45
CA ALA A 230 20.41 -24.97 -7.22
C ALA A 230 19.23 -25.95 -7.29
N THR A 231 18.24 -25.67 -8.14
CA THR A 231 17.10 -26.55 -8.41
C THR A 231 17.45 -27.86 -9.13
N ASP A 232 18.49 -27.92 -9.96
CA ASP A 232 18.97 -29.17 -10.56
C ASP A 232 19.61 -30.07 -9.50
N VAL A 233 20.37 -29.46 -8.57
CA VAL A 233 20.93 -30.15 -7.40
C VAL A 233 19.81 -30.65 -6.49
N LEU A 234 18.79 -29.82 -6.21
CA LEU A 234 17.64 -30.23 -5.40
C LEU A 234 16.82 -31.34 -6.07
N SER A 235 16.67 -31.29 -7.40
CA SER A 235 16.01 -32.34 -8.19
C SER A 235 16.80 -33.64 -8.12
N ALA A 236 18.12 -33.58 -8.31
CA ALA A 236 19.02 -34.72 -8.22
C ALA A 236 19.04 -35.34 -6.81
N MET A 237 18.89 -34.53 -5.76
CA MET A 237 18.76 -34.98 -4.37
C MET A 237 17.35 -35.51 -4.03
N GLY A 238 16.38 -35.43 -4.95
CA GLY A 238 14.98 -35.82 -4.70
C GLY A 238 14.25 -34.88 -3.74
N ALA A 239 14.78 -33.67 -3.51
CA ALA A 239 14.21 -32.67 -2.61
C ALA A 239 13.06 -31.88 -3.27
N ILE A 240 12.96 -31.87 -4.59
CA ILE A 240 11.85 -31.22 -5.33
C ILE A 240 11.22 -32.16 -6.37
N PRO A 241 9.89 -32.11 -6.57
CA PRO A 241 9.20 -32.84 -7.64
C PRO A 241 9.69 -32.44 -9.05
N PRO A 242 9.60 -33.34 -10.05
CA PRO A 242 10.19 -33.13 -11.39
C PRO A 242 9.59 -31.97 -12.20
N GLY A 243 8.39 -31.50 -11.85
CA GLY A 243 7.75 -30.34 -12.48
C GLY A 243 8.08 -29.01 -11.82
N PHE A 244 8.84 -28.99 -10.72
CA PHE A 244 9.15 -27.75 -10.01
C PHE A 244 10.31 -27.04 -10.69
N ARG A 245 10.25 -25.71 -10.69
CA ARG A 245 11.27 -24.84 -11.29
C ARG A 245 11.56 -23.65 -10.38
N PRO A 246 12.65 -22.92 -10.58
CA PRO A 246 12.81 -21.59 -10.02
C PRO A 246 11.62 -20.71 -10.40
N SER A 247 11.18 -19.83 -9.49
CA SER A 247 10.02 -18.98 -9.75
C SER A 247 10.33 -17.88 -10.77
N THR A 248 9.64 -17.90 -11.92
CA THR A 248 9.86 -16.89 -12.97
C THR A 248 9.31 -15.54 -12.56
N LEU A 249 8.09 -15.48 -12.01
CA LEU A 249 7.51 -14.22 -11.54
C LEU A 249 8.23 -13.66 -10.31
N SER A 250 8.92 -14.49 -9.50
CA SER A 250 9.79 -13.97 -8.43
C SER A 250 10.98 -13.21 -9.00
N ARG A 251 11.67 -13.80 -9.98
CA ARG A 251 12.82 -13.17 -10.63
C ARG A 251 12.44 -11.84 -11.27
N LEU A 252 11.31 -11.78 -11.98
CA LEU A 252 10.81 -10.52 -12.54
C LEU A 252 10.52 -9.46 -11.45
N LEU A 253 10.04 -9.86 -10.27
CA LEU A 253 9.85 -8.94 -9.14
C LEU A 253 11.17 -8.46 -8.51
N GLU A 254 12.26 -9.17 -8.73
CA GLU A 254 13.62 -8.80 -8.28
C GLU A 254 14.28 -7.79 -9.23
N GLU A 255 13.81 -7.65 -10.48
CA GLU A 255 14.30 -6.70 -11.50
C GLU A 255 13.88 -5.23 -11.24
N GLY A 256 13.74 -4.83 -9.98
CA GLY A 256 13.36 -3.49 -9.58
C GLY A 256 11.85 -3.28 -9.47
N THR A 257 11.36 -2.15 -10.00
CA THR A 257 9.97 -1.69 -9.82
C THR A 257 9.07 -1.97 -11.02
N SER A 258 9.62 -2.43 -12.15
CA SER A 258 8.90 -2.57 -13.42
C SER A 258 7.67 -3.49 -13.37
N TYR A 259 7.63 -4.44 -12.44
CA TYR A 259 6.49 -5.35 -12.26
C TYR A 259 5.70 -5.11 -10.96
N ARG A 260 5.93 -3.97 -10.32
CA ARG A 260 5.33 -3.61 -9.03
C ARG A 260 4.10 -2.73 -9.18
N ALA A 261 3.23 -2.74 -8.18
CA ALA A 261 2.01 -1.94 -8.22
C ALA A 261 2.32 -0.44 -8.13
N SER A 262 3.38 -0.07 -7.39
CA SER A 262 3.93 1.28 -7.32
C SER A 262 4.23 1.89 -8.67
N HIS A 263 4.75 1.09 -9.60
CA HIS A 263 4.96 1.50 -10.96
C HIS A 263 3.59 1.67 -11.62
N TYR A 264 2.74 0.63 -11.68
CA TYR A 264 1.56 0.63 -12.58
C TYR A 264 0.48 1.64 -12.21
N ILE A 265 0.46 2.15 -10.99
CA ILE A 265 -0.51 3.17 -10.58
C ILE A 265 -0.19 4.57 -11.16
N GLN A 266 1.09 4.82 -11.49
CA GLN A 266 1.60 6.08 -12.01
C GLN A 266 1.00 6.40 -13.39
N PRO A 267 1.04 7.67 -13.83
CA PRO A 267 0.47 8.05 -15.12
C PRO A 267 1.40 7.61 -16.25
N LYS A 268 0.80 7.24 -17.39
CA LYS A 268 1.52 6.90 -18.62
C LYS A 268 1.48 8.06 -19.59
N LEU A 269 2.65 8.43 -20.11
CA LEU A 269 2.76 9.44 -21.17
C LEU A 269 2.18 8.89 -22.49
N GLY A 270 1.54 9.78 -23.24
CA GLY A 270 1.09 9.51 -24.60
C GLY A 270 2.27 9.52 -25.57
N GLN A 271 2.00 9.17 -26.83
CA GLN A 271 3.04 9.09 -27.87
C GLN A 271 3.80 10.39 -28.12
N SER A 272 3.17 11.55 -27.89
CA SER A 272 3.81 12.85 -28.00
C SER A 272 4.60 13.26 -26.77
N GLU A 273 4.46 12.53 -25.65
CA GLU A 273 4.99 12.86 -24.32
C GLU A 273 4.50 14.21 -23.75
N LEU A 274 3.52 14.86 -24.40
CA LEU A 274 2.94 16.14 -23.98
C LEU A 274 1.61 16.01 -23.24
N CYS A 275 1.04 14.80 -23.21
CA CYS A 275 -0.20 14.48 -22.51
C CYS A 275 -0.12 13.08 -21.91
N PHE A 276 -0.98 12.78 -20.95
CA PHE A 276 -1.11 11.43 -20.42
C PHE A 276 -2.08 10.61 -21.26
N LYS A 277 -1.72 9.35 -21.50
CA LYS A 277 -2.53 8.37 -22.20
C LYS A 277 -3.74 7.95 -21.36
N ASP A 278 -3.53 7.75 -20.07
CA ASP A 278 -4.42 7.06 -19.13
C ASP A 278 -4.88 7.94 -17.95
N LEU A 279 -4.58 9.24 -18.00
CA LEU A 279 -5.02 10.23 -17.01
C LEU A 279 -5.56 11.48 -17.72
N GLN A 280 -6.88 11.66 -17.69
CA GLN A 280 -7.58 12.77 -18.31
C GLN A 280 -8.68 13.24 -17.37
N LEU A 281 -9.09 14.51 -17.48
CA LEU A 281 -10.22 15.05 -16.72
C LEU A 281 -11.47 15.14 -17.58
N ASP A 282 -12.60 14.88 -16.97
CA ASP A 282 -13.91 15.14 -17.53
C ASP A 282 -14.21 16.65 -17.41
N PRO A 283 -14.45 17.37 -18.53
CA PRO A 283 -14.62 18.82 -18.52
C PRO A 283 -15.78 19.31 -17.64
N ASP A 284 -16.86 18.52 -17.56
CA ASP A 284 -18.08 18.93 -16.86
C ASP A 284 -17.99 18.68 -15.35
N SER A 285 -17.39 17.56 -14.94
CA SER A 285 -17.31 17.18 -13.54
C SER A 285 -16.00 17.55 -12.85
N GLY A 286 -14.96 17.90 -13.60
CA GLY A 286 -13.62 18.17 -13.08
C GLY A 286 -12.96 16.96 -12.41
N LYS A 287 -13.48 15.75 -12.66
CA LYS A 287 -12.97 14.49 -12.10
C LYS A 287 -12.17 13.73 -13.15
N VAL A 288 -11.37 12.76 -12.73
CA VAL A 288 -10.75 11.80 -13.65
C VAL A 288 -11.81 11.18 -14.56
N HIS A 289 -11.58 11.28 -15.86
CA HIS A 289 -12.42 10.72 -16.89
C HIS A 289 -12.40 9.20 -16.81
N ALA A 290 -13.59 8.59 -16.71
CA ALA A 290 -13.72 7.15 -16.61
C ALA A 290 -13.40 6.48 -17.95
N ARG A 291 -12.44 5.55 -17.94
CA ARG A 291 -12.01 4.79 -19.11
C ARG A 291 -12.57 3.38 -19.07
N LEU A 292 -13.09 2.94 -20.21
CA LEU A 292 -13.57 1.58 -20.38
C LEU A 292 -12.42 0.72 -20.91
N SER A 293 -11.91 -0.16 -20.06
CA SER A 293 -10.96 -1.18 -20.47
C SER A 293 -11.66 -2.37 -21.12
N ARG A 294 -11.00 -3.00 -22.11
CA ARG A 294 -11.44 -4.23 -22.78
C ARG A 294 -11.79 -5.34 -21.78
N VAL A 295 -11.03 -5.48 -20.69
CA VAL A 295 -11.32 -6.44 -19.63
C VAL A 295 -11.34 -5.77 -18.27
N CYS A 296 -12.50 -5.81 -17.62
CA CYS A 296 -12.67 -5.40 -16.23
C CYS A 296 -13.52 -6.43 -15.46
N LEU A 297 -12.87 -7.23 -14.62
CA LEU A 297 -13.50 -8.31 -13.85
C LEU A 297 -13.01 -8.37 -12.40
N THR A 298 -13.71 -9.11 -11.55
CA THR A 298 -13.23 -9.49 -10.22
C THR A 298 -12.98 -10.99 -10.18
N LEU A 299 -11.92 -11.41 -9.50
CA LEU A 299 -11.55 -12.80 -9.34
C LEU A 299 -11.36 -13.13 -7.87
N THR A 300 -11.80 -14.32 -7.46
CA THR A 300 -11.53 -14.86 -6.13
C THR A 300 -10.73 -16.14 -6.27
N LEU A 301 -9.54 -16.19 -5.69
CA LEU A 301 -8.82 -17.46 -5.49
C LEU A 301 -9.57 -18.28 -4.45
N TRP A 302 -9.95 -19.53 -4.77
CA TRP A 302 -10.74 -20.37 -3.87
C TRP A 302 -9.89 -21.45 -3.19
N SER A 303 -9.19 -22.25 -3.98
CA SER A 303 -8.28 -23.27 -3.46
C SER A 303 -7.38 -23.82 -4.56
N CYS A 304 -6.18 -24.25 -4.19
CA CYS A 304 -5.38 -25.19 -4.99
C CYS A 304 -5.50 -26.58 -4.38
N ARG A 305 -5.57 -27.62 -5.20
CA ARG A 305 -5.71 -29.01 -4.77
C ARG A 305 -4.64 -29.87 -5.42
N MET A 306 -4.24 -30.92 -4.70
CA MET A 306 -3.27 -31.90 -5.15
C MET A 306 -1.89 -31.32 -5.48
N ILE A 307 -1.52 -30.17 -4.89
CA ILE A 307 -0.18 -29.60 -5.10
C ILE A 307 0.83 -30.49 -4.38
N PRO A 308 1.86 -31.02 -5.06
CA PRO A 308 2.88 -31.83 -4.41
C PRO A 308 3.63 -31.00 -3.36
N PRO A 309 3.87 -31.55 -2.16
CA PRO A 309 4.75 -30.89 -1.21
C PRO A 309 6.22 -31.04 -1.68
N PRO A 310 7.11 -30.10 -1.33
CA PRO A 310 8.54 -30.30 -1.47
C PRO A 310 9.00 -31.50 -0.62
N GLY A 311 10.11 -32.10 -1.02
CA GLY A 311 10.75 -33.23 -0.35
C GLY A 311 11.52 -32.85 0.92
N VAL A 312 12.26 -33.80 1.46
CA VAL A 312 13.06 -33.61 2.68
C VAL A 312 14.24 -32.65 2.43
N GLY A 313 14.58 -31.85 3.43
CA GLY A 313 15.72 -30.90 3.38
C GLY A 313 15.35 -29.46 3.04
N LEU A 314 14.08 -29.19 2.68
CA LEU A 314 13.55 -27.83 2.51
C LEU A 314 12.56 -27.50 3.63
N GLN A 315 12.78 -26.38 4.30
CA GLN A 315 11.81 -25.78 5.21
C GLN A 315 10.99 -24.74 4.46
N VAL A 316 9.68 -24.98 4.35
CA VAL A 316 8.74 -24.07 3.68
C VAL A 316 8.43 -22.89 4.60
N LEU A 317 8.77 -21.68 4.16
CA LEU A 317 8.49 -20.42 4.86
C LEU A 317 7.12 -19.85 4.45
N SER A 318 6.81 -19.88 3.16
CA SER A 318 5.55 -19.35 2.63
C SER A 318 5.04 -20.20 1.46
N ARG A 319 3.71 -20.18 1.28
CA ARG A 319 3.01 -20.70 0.11
C ARG A 319 2.18 -19.55 -0.45
N HIS A 320 2.19 -19.36 -1.76
CA HIS A 320 1.56 -18.21 -2.38
C HIS A 320 1.16 -18.48 -3.82
N VAL A 321 0.32 -17.62 -4.36
CA VAL A 321 0.01 -17.56 -5.79
C VAL A 321 0.36 -16.16 -6.28
N ARG A 322 1.20 -16.09 -7.31
CA ARG A 322 1.45 -14.87 -8.06
C ARG A 322 0.58 -14.87 -9.31
N LEU A 323 -0.05 -13.75 -9.62
CA LEU A 323 -0.83 -13.59 -10.84
C LEU A 323 -0.57 -12.27 -11.54
N CYS A 324 -0.62 -12.32 -12.87
CA CYS A 324 -0.45 -11.16 -13.74
C CYS A 324 -1.27 -11.31 -15.03
N ALA A 325 -1.47 -10.19 -15.73
CA ALA A 325 -1.94 -10.19 -17.10
C ALA A 325 -0.82 -10.71 -18.00
N PHE A 326 -1.15 -11.64 -18.88
CA PHE A 326 -0.18 -12.34 -19.72
C PHE A 326 -0.78 -12.57 -21.10
N ASN A 327 0.01 -12.36 -22.15
CA ASN A 327 -0.44 -12.52 -23.55
C ASN A 327 0.04 -13.82 -24.21
N GLY A 328 0.56 -14.77 -23.45
CA GLY A 328 1.17 -16.00 -23.97
C GLY A 328 2.69 -15.91 -24.11
N THR A 329 3.26 -14.70 -24.20
CA THR A 329 4.71 -14.49 -24.39
C THR A 329 5.36 -13.56 -23.37
N GLU A 330 4.63 -12.61 -22.81
CA GLU A 330 5.16 -11.61 -21.89
C GLU A 330 4.12 -11.19 -20.85
N VAL A 331 4.63 -10.73 -19.71
CA VAL A 331 3.84 -10.16 -18.61
C VAL A 331 3.48 -8.71 -18.96
N LEU A 332 2.19 -8.38 -18.84
CA LEU A 332 1.64 -7.08 -19.24
C LEU A 332 1.28 -6.17 -18.07
N SER A 333 1.11 -6.72 -16.87
CA SER A 333 0.71 -5.98 -15.66
C SER A 333 1.72 -6.14 -14.54
N ASN A 334 1.48 -5.42 -13.44
CA ASN A 334 2.12 -5.74 -12.17
C ASN A 334 1.83 -7.20 -11.75
N ILE A 335 2.75 -7.77 -10.99
CA ILE A 335 2.63 -9.11 -10.44
C ILE A 335 2.01 -9.00 -9.05
N HIS A 336 0.80 -9.53 -8.91
CA HIS A 336 0.07 -9.52 -7.64
C HIS A 336 0.29 -10.84 -6.89
N THR A 337 0.65 -10.75 -5.61
CA THR A 337 0.94 -11.93 -4.77
C THR A 337 -0.14 -12.12 -3.70
N VAL A 338 -0.70 -13.31 -3.63
CA VAL A 338 -1.66 -13.72 -2.58
C VAL A 338 -1.07 -14.88 -1.79
N ARG A 339 -0.95 -14.72 -0.47
CA ARG A 339 -0.44 -15.76 0.43
C ARG A 339 -1.54 -16.77 0.75
N VAL A 340 -1.15 -18.03 0.79
CA VAL A 340 -2.02 -19.17 1.09
C VAL A 340 -2.14 -19.37 2.59
N THR A 341 -3.36 -19.64 3.06
CA THR A 341 -3.59 -20.17 4.40
C THR A 341 -3.31 -21.68 4.40
N TYR A 342 -2.20 -22.08 5.03
CA TYR A 342 -1.78 -23.48 5.10
C TYR A 342 -2.48 -24.23 6.23
N ASN A 343 -3.01 -25.41 5.93
CA ASN A 343 -3.58 -26.32 6.92
C ASN A 343 -2.75 -27.63 6.95
N PRO A 344 -2.04 -27.92 8.06
CA PRO A 344 -1.24 -29.14 8.20
C PRO A 344 -2.02 -30.44 8.02
N SER A 345 -3.33 -30.44 8.32
CA SER A 345 -4.21 -31.61 8.16
C SER A 345 -4.46 -31.97 6.69
N SER A 346 -4.21 -31.04 5.76
CA SER A 346 -4.41 -31.22 4.33
C SER A 346 -3.27 -30.59 3.53
N PRO A 347 -2.04 -31.17 3.57
CA PRO A 347 -0.84 -30.50 3.06
C PRO A 347 -0.83 -30.26 1.55
N LYS A 348 -1.63 -31.02 0.80
CA LYS A 348 -1.79 -30.90 -0.67
C LYS A 348 -2.91 -29.94 -1.08
N THR A 349 -3.60 -29.34 -0.11
CA THR A 349 -4.72 -28.42 -0.35
C THR A 349 -4.34 -27.06 0.20
N TRP A 350 -4.34 -26.08 -0.69
CA TRP A 350 -4.08 -24.69 -0.38
C TRP A 350 -5.42 -23.97 -0.37
N SER A 351 -5.74 -23.30 0.72
CA SER A 351 -6.97 -22.54 0.86
C SER A 351 -6.69 -21.05 0.87
N PHE A 352 -7.61 -20.31 0.28
CA PHE A 352 -7.66 -18.86 0.34
C PHE A 352 -8.93 -18.51 1.12
N SER A 353 -8.86 -17.53 2.01
CA SER A 353 -9.92 -17.25 2.98
C SER A 353 -11.17 -16.66 2.29
N PRO A 354 -12.29 -17.39 2.12
CA PRO A 354 -13.41 -16.90 1.33
C PRO A 354 -14.58 -16.37 2.18
N ARG A 355 -14.41 -16.07 3.48
CA ARG A 355 -15.56 -15.84 4.39
C ARG A 355 -15.42 -14.81 5.52
N MET A 356 -14.53 -13.82 5.43
CA MET A 356 -14.58 -12.66 6.33
C MET A 356 -14.17 -11.39 5.56
N SER A 357 -15.14 -10.75 4.90
CA SER A 357 -14.87 -9.58 4.06
C SER A 357 -14.66 -8.32 4.90
N SER A 358 -13.59 -7.60 4.59
CA SER A 358 -13.17 -6.25 5.05
C SER A 358 -12.11 -6.13 6.16
N LEU A 359 -11.81 -7.18 6.92
CA LEU A 359 -10.80 -7.12 8.02
C LEU A 359 -9.61 -8.06 7.80
N LEU A 360 -9.61 -8.83 6.72
CA LEU A 360 -8.50 -9.71 6.41
C LEU A 360 -7.30 -8.87 5.94
N PRO A 361 -6.07 -9.22 6.37
CA PRO A 361 -4.85 -8.63 5.81
C PRO A 361 -4.85 -8.76 4.29
N CYS A 362 -4.45 -7.69 3.59
CA CYS A 362 -4.39 -7.61 2.14
C CYS A 362 -3.64 -8.80 1.58
N LEU A 363 -2.50 -9.16 2.19
CA LEU A 363 -1.70 -10.28 1.72
C LEU A 363 -2.42 -11.65 1.71
N LEU A 364 -3.45 -11.83 2.54
CA LEU A 364 -4.27 -13.04 2.61
C LEU A 364 -5.60 -12.89 1.84
N ASP A 365 -5.89 -11.71 1.30
CA ASP A 365 -7.11 -11.39 0.57
C ASP A 365 -7.08 -12.03 -0.82
N GLY A 366 -7.85 -13.11 -0.97
CA GLY A 366 -7.99 -13.82 -2.24
C GLY A 366 -8.94 -13.14 -3.23
N ASP A 367 -9.62 -12.05 -2.84
CA ASP A 367 -10.47 -11.26 -3.72
C ASP A 367 -9.66 -10.15 -4.42
N CYS A 368 -9.43 -10.32 -5.71
CA CYS A 368 -8.67 -9.37 -6.54
C CYS A 368 -9.57 -8.72 -7.59
N PHE A 369 -9.20 -7.53 -8.03
CA PHE A 369 -9.69 -6.97 -9.30
C PHE A 369 -8.66 -7.20 -10.41
N PHE A 370 -9.15 -7.32 -11.64
CA PHE A 370 -8.33 -7.42 -12.84
C PHE A 370 -8.84 -6.42 -13.86
N HIS A 371 -7.99 -5.46 -14.21
CA HIS A 371 -8.25 -4.43 -15.20
C HIS A 371 -7.12 -4.47 -16.22
N CYS A 372 -7.42 -4.67 -17.51
CA CYS A 372 -6.40 -4.77 -18.54
C CYS A 372 -6.96 -4.43 -19.93
N ASP A 373 -6.40 -3.39 -20.53
CA ASP A 373 -6.72 -2.91 -21.88
C ASP A 373 -5.61 -3.28 -22.86
N SER A 374 -5.48 -4.59 -23.15
CA SER A 374 -4.57 -5.10 -24.17
C SER A 374 -5.34 -5.65 -25.36
N ASP A 375 -4.87 -5.35 -26.57
CA ASP A 375 -5.45 -5.84 -27.82
C ASP A 375 -5.05 -7.28 -28.15
N SER A 376 -4.18 -7.92 -27.36
CA SER A 376 -3.73 -9.28 -27.64
C SER A 376 -4.91 -10.27 -27.69
N PRO A 377 -5.00 -11.12 -28.72
CA PRO A 377 -6.03 -12.18 -28.79
C PRO A 377 -5.77 -13.28 -27.76
N ASP A 378 -4.53 -13.41 -27.29
CA ASP A 378 -4.10 -14.38 -26.28
C ASP A 378 -4.05 -13.76 -24.88
N LEU A 379 -4.71 -12.63 -24.66
CA LEU A 379 -4.82 -12.03 -23.33
C LEU A 379 -5.46 -13.03 -22.34
N GLY A 380 -4.76 -13.25 -21.25
CA GLY A 380 -5.19 -14.11 -20.16
C GLY A 380 -4.60 -13.72 -18.82
N ILE A 381 -4.96 -14.49 -17.81
CA ILE A 381 -4.40 -14.40 -16.47
C ILE A 381 -3.45 -15.57 -16.27
N LEU A 382 -2.17 -15.27 -16.06
CA LEU A 382 -1.18 -16.25 -15.65
C LEU A 382 -1.20 -16.37 -14.13
N PHE A 383 -1.21 -17.60 -13.63
CA PHE A 383 -1.09 -17.93 -12.22
C PHE A 383 0.16 -18.79 -12.03
N GLU A 384 1.05 -18.40 -11.14
CA GLU A 384 2.19 -19.19 -10.70
C GLU A 384 2.02 -19.57 -9.23
N LEU A 385 2.03 -20.87 -8.94
CA LEU A 385 1.90 -21.39 -7.58
C LEU A 385 3.31 -21.47 -6.98
N GLY A 386 3.60 -20.65 -5.98
CA GLY A 386 4.93 -20.48 -5.41
C GLY A 386 5.09 -21.08 -4.02
N ILE A 387 6.33 -21.50 -3.71
CA ILE A 387 6.81 -21.82 -2.37
C ILE A 387 8.10 -21.05 -2.13
N THR A 388 8.14 -20.28 -1.04
CA THR A 388 9.39 -19.73 -0.49
C THR A 388 9.93 -20.70 0.55
N TYR A 389 11.23 -21.02 0.46
CA TYR A 389 11.86 -22.00 1.32
C TYR A 389 13.22 -21.54 1.82
N ILE A 390 13.69 -22.21 2.87
CA ILE A 390 15.09 -22.20 3.31
C ILE A 390 15.62 -23.63 3.27
N ARG A 391 16.84 -23.81 2.75
CA ARG A 391 17.49 -25.12 2.67
C ARG A 391 18.12 -25.47 4.02
N ASN A 392 17.72 -26.57 4.62
CA ASN A 392 18.18 -26.96 5.96
C ASN A 392 19.70 -27.18 6.05
N SER A 393 20.33 -27.58 4.95
CA SER A 393 21.77 -27.88 4.92
C SER A 393 22.67 -26.67 4.74
N THR A 394 22.20 -25.61 4.06
CA THR A 394 23.01 -24.43 3.72
C THR A 394 22.50 -23.15 4.37
N GLY A 395 21.24 -23.09 4.78
CA GLY A 395 20.57 -21.87 5.22
C GLY A 395 20.18 -20.93 4.07
N GLU A 396 20.40 -21.34 2.81
CA GLU A 396 20.05 -20.52 1.64
C GLU A 396 18.55 -20.42 1.46
N ARG A 397 18.06 -19.21 1.18
CA ARG A 397 16.66 -18.94 0.84
C ARG A 397 16.46 -19.01 -0.67
N GLY A 398 15.28 -19.45 -1.09
CA GLY A 398 14.91 -19.49 -2.51
C GLY A 398 13.40 -19.54 -2.73
N ASP A 399 13.00 -19.33 -3.98
CA ASP A 399 11.61 -19.33 -4.43
C ASP A 399 11.41 -20.35 -5.56
N LEU A 400 10.47 -21.28 -5.35
CA LEU A 400 10.12 -22.34 -6.31
C LEU A 400 8.73 -22.14 -6.87
N SER A 401 8.61 -22.30 -8.18
CA SER A 401 7.37 -22.60 -8.86
C SER A 401 7.00 -24.07 -8.67
N CYS A 402 5.83 -24.31 -8.06
CA CYS A 402 5.19 -25.61 -7.95
C CYS A 402 4.36 -25.97 -9.20
N GLY A 403 4.33 -25.06 -10.17
CA GLY A 403 3.58 -25.14 -11.40
C GLY A 403 2.78 -23.88 -11.68
N TRP A 404 2.29 -23.79 -12.91
CA TRP A 404 1.58 -22.63 -13.43
C TRP A 404 0.24 -23.04 -14.04
N ALA A 405 -0.69 -22.08 -14.08
CA ALA A 405 -1.96 -22.22 -14.77
C ALA A 405 -2.22 -20.96 -15.58
N PHE A 406 -2.75 -21.10 -16.79
CA PHE A 406 -3.09 -19.97 -17.65
C PHE A 406 -4.56 -19.99 -18.01
N LEU A 407 -5.24 -18.88 -17.71
CA LEU A 407 -6.65 -18.66 -18.03
C LEU A 407 -6.76 -17.68 -19.19
N LYS A 408 -6.88 -18.20 -20.41
CA LYS A 408 -7.19 -17.38 -21.58
C LYS A 408 -8.59 -16.79 -21.42
N LEU A 409 -8.72 -15.47 -21.57
CA LEU A 409 -9.96 -14.75 -21.29
C LEU A 409 -10.90 -14.66 -22.49
N PHE A 410 -10.40 -14.91 -23.69
CA PHE A 410 -11.19 -14.88 -24.92
C PHE A 410 -11.22 -16.26 -25.57
N ASP A 411 -12.39 -16.63 -26.11
CA ASP A 411 -12.53 -17.81 -26.96
C ASP A 411 -11.97 -17.57 -28.37
N GLU A 412 -12.01 -18.61 -29.22
CA GLU A 412 -11.53 -18.52 -30.61
C GLU A 412 -12.32 -17.51 -31.46
N ASN A 413 -13.54 -17.15 -31.04
CA ASN A 413 -14.39 -16.16 -31.70
C ASN A 413 -14.15 -14.75 -31.17
N GLY A 414 -13.25 -14.56 -30.20
CA GLY A 414 -12.96 -13.28 -29.56
C GLY A 414 -13.98 -12.85 -28.51
N ALA A 415 -14.90 -13.73 -28.08
CA ALA A 415 -15.84 -13.45 -27.02
C ALA A 415 -15.22 -13.74 -25.63
N LEU A 416 -15.58 -12.92 -24.64
CA LEU A 416 -15.11 -13.11 -23.27
C LEU A 416 -15.67 -14.43 -22.69
N ILE A 417 -14.81 -15.21 -22.04
CA ILE A 417 -15.21 -16.45 -21.39
C ILE A 417 -16.31 -16.21 -20.32
N PRO A 418 -17.13 -17.23 -20.01
CA PRO A 418 -18.13 -17.11 -18.96
C PRO A 418 -17.50 -16.76 -17.60
N LEU A 419 -17.99 -15.69 -16.97
CA LEU A 419 -17.58 -15.25 -15.63
C LEU A 419 -18.21 -16.15 -14.56
N ARG A 420 -17.62 -17.33 -14.36
CA ARG A 420 -18.02 -18.34 -13.38
C ARG A 420 -16.81 -18.95 -12.69
N THR A 421 -17.05 -19.92 -11.83
CA THR A 421 -15.98 -20.74 -11.26
C THR A 421 -15.29 -21.55 -12.36
N GLN A 422 -13.98 -21.40 -12.46
CA GLN A 422 -13.09 -22.12 -13.36
C GLN A 422 -12.20 -23.06 -12.55
N GLU A 423 -12.02 -24.28 -13.06
CA GLU A 423 -11.08 -25.26 -12.53
C GLU A 423 -9.95 -25.42 -13.54
N LEU A 424 -8.78 -24.90 -13.20
CA LEU A 424 -7.60 -24.89 -14.05
C LEU A 424 -6.67 -26.03 -13.68
N ALA A 425 -6.20 -26.77 -14.68
CA ALA A 425 -5.10 -27.70 -14.49
C ALA A 425 -3.82 -26.89 -14.25
N VAL A 426 -3.05 -27.29 -13.23
CA VAL A 426 -1.72 -26.72 -12.99
C VAL A 426 -0.72 -27.59 -13.74
N HIS A 427 0.18 -26.95 -14.50
CA HIS A 427 1.22 -27.58 -15.30
C HIS A 427 2.59 -27.35 -14.67
N GLY A 428 3.50 -28.30 -14.82
CA GLY A 428 4.88 -28.16 -14.35
C GLY A 428 5.71 -27.38 -15.36
N GLY A 429 6.94 -27.04 -14.98
CA GLY A 429 7.81 -26.19 -15.78
C GLY A 429 7.48 -24.71 -15.58
N THR A 430 7.87 -23.89 -16.56
CA THR A 430 7.50 -22.46 -16.64
C THR A 430 6.45 -22.27 -17.73
N PRO A 431 5.73 -21.14 -17.78
CA PRO A 431 4.82 -20.84 -18.91
C PRO A 431 5.53 -20.71 -20.27
N TYR A 432 6.87 -20.57 -20.27
CA TYR A 432 7.71 -20.39 -21.46
C TYR A 432 8.30 -21.72 -21.97
N GLU A 433 8.52 -22.66 -21.05
CA GLU A 433 8.85 -24.04 -21.36
C GLU A 433 7.53 -24.79 -21.61
N GLY A 434 7.34 -25.38 -22.80
CA GLY A 434 6.10 -26.12 -23.10
C GLY A 434 5.68 -27.08 -21.97
N LYS A 435 4.36 -27.25 -21.78
CA LYS A 435 3.73 -27.94 -20.63
C LYS A 435 4.50 -29.20 -20.16
N ALA A 436 5.09 -29.15 -18.98
CA ALA A 436 5.75 -30.32 -18.35
C ALA A 436 4.82 -31.02 -17.34
N ASP A 437 5.00 -32.33 -17.18
CA ASP A 437 4.25 -33.13 -16.21
C ASP A 437 4.74 -32.87 -14.78
N ILE A 438 3.81 -32.64 -13.84
CA ILE A 438 4.13 -32.39 -12.42
C ILE A 438 4.48 -33.68 -11.66
N ASP A 439 4.00 -34.84 -12.13
CA ASP A 439 4.17 -36.15 -11.47
C ASP A 439 5.14 -37.09 -12.21
N ALA A 440 6.18 -37.56 -11.53
CA ALA A 440 7.11 -38.60 -12.04
C ALA A 440 6.51 -40.02 -12.08
N THR A 441 5.30 -40.23 -11.54
CA THR A 441 4.74 -41.59 -11.38
C THR A 441 3.94 -42.08 -12.59
N SER A 442 3.64 -41.22 -13.56
CA SER A 442 2.86 -41.54 -14.77
C SER A 442 3.68 -42.09 -15.93
N THR A 443 5.02 -42.03 -15.90
CA THR A 443 5.87 -42.45 -17.03
C THR A 443 6.24 -43.94 -17.05
N LYS A 444 5.75 -44.77 -16.12
CA LYS A 444 5.89 -46.23 -16.25
C LYS A 444 4.67 -46.86 -16.94
N ARG A 445 4.89 -47.04 -18.26
CA ARG A 445 4.31 -48.03 -19.19
C ARG A 445 3.05 -47.64 -19.93
N GLY A 446 3.19 -47.60 -21.25
CA GLY A 446 2.09 -47.78 -22.18
C GLY A 446 1.31 -49.04 -21.86
N SER A 447 0.06 -48.85 -21.49
CA SER A 447 -0.98 -49.87 -21.44
C SER A 447 -2.30 -49.11 -21.56
N SER A 448 -3.19 -49.60 -22.42
CA SER A 448 -4.51 -49.03 -22.68
C SER A 448 -5.31 -48.93 -21.37
N SER A 449 -5.21 -47.77 -20.71
CA SER A 449 -5.90 -47.46 -19.46
C SER A 449 -7.38 -47.27 -19.74
N GLY A 450 -8.24 -48.10 -19.14
CA GLY A 450 -9.69 -47.93 -19.25
C GLY A 450 -10.16 -46.55 -18.74
N VAL A 451 -11.32 -46.08 -19.23
CA VAL A 451 -11.88 -44.75 -18.92
C VAL A 451 -11.94 -44.48 -17.41
N LEU A 452 -12.22 -45.50 -16.59
CA LEU A 452 -12.25 -45.41 -15.13
C LEU A 452 -10.86 -45.11 -14.53
N GLN A 453 -9.80 -45.72 -15.06
CA GLN A 453 -8.42 -45.49 -14.61
C GLN A 453 -7.95 -44.10 -15.03
N GLN A 454 -8.30 -43.66 -16.24
CA GLN A 454 -8.03 -42.30 -16.71
C GLN A 454 -8.76 -41.24 -15.87
N MET A 455 -10.00 -41.52 -15.45
CA MET A 455 -10.78 -40.66 -14.56
C MET A 455 -10.23 -40.64 -13.10
N LEU A 456 -9.66 -41.74 -12.63
CA LEU A 456 -8.96 -41.81 -11.34
C LEU A 456 -7.63 -41.05 -11.36
N MET A 457 -6.93 -41.04 -12.49
CA MET A 457 -5.67 -40.29 -12.68
C MET A 457 -5.92 -38.78 -12.82
N SER A 458 -6.99 -38.35 -13.52
CA SER A 458 -7.35 -36.93 -13.64
C SER A 458 -7.78 -36.29 -12.31
N ARG A 459 -8.28 -37.09 -11.36
CA ARG A 459 -8.56 -36.65 -9.97
C ARG A 459 -7.30 -36.39 -9.15
N LYS A 460 -6.16 -36.93 -9.54
CA LYS A 460 -4.90 -36.77 -8.82
C LYS A 460 -4.07 -35.57 -9.32
N GLN A 461 -4.45 -34.97 -10.44
CA GLN A 461 -3.70 -33.85 -11.01
C GLN A 461 -3.86 -32.56 -10.18
N PRO A 462 -2.77 -31.79 -10.04
CA PRO A 462 -2.77 -30.45 -9.46
C PRO A 462 -3.78 -29.51 -10.13
N LYS A 463 -4.59 -28.82 -9.33
CA LYS A 463 -5.69 -27.97 -9.81
C LYS A 463 -5.77 -26.66 -9.05
N LEU A 464 -6.04 -25.57 -9.77
CA LEU A 464 -6.34 -24.25 -9.22
C LEU A 464 -7.81 -23.92 -9.48
N ILE A 465 -8.54 -23.54 -8.44
CA ILE A 465 -9.94 -23.13 -8.53
C ILE A 465 -10.03 -21.62 -8.35
N VAL A 466 -10.52 -20.92 -9.38
CA VAL A 466 -10.70 -19.47 -9.40
C VAL A 466 -12.14 -19.14 -9.73
N LYS A 467 -12.73 -18.15 -9.05
CA LYS A 467 -14.08 -17.68 -9.34
C LYS A 467 -14.04 -16.31 -9.97
N LEU A 468 -14.46 -16.21 -11.23
CA LEU A 468 -14.63 -14.94 -11.92
C LEU A 468 -16.04 -14.36 -11.68
N ARG A 469 -16.14 -13.04 -11.57
CA ARG A 469 -17.41 -12.30 -11.51
C ARG A 469 -17.27 -10.96 -12.23
N SER A 470 -18.40 -10.41 -12.65
CA SER A 470 -18.47 -9.00 -13.04
C SER A 470 -18.42 -8.12 -11.79
N PRO A 471 -17.66 -7.01 -11.77
CA PRO A 471 -17.77 -6.03 -10.69
C PRO A 471 -19.19 -5.47 -10.63
N ASN A 472 -19.62 -5.12 -9.41
CA ASN A 472 -20.86 -4.36 -9.22
C ASN A 472 -20.70 -2.94 -9.80
N THR A 473 -21.80 -2.21 -9.96
CA THR A 473 -21.80 -0.87 -10.59
C THR A 473 -20.82 0.10 -9.91
N ARG A 474 -20.87 0.22 -8.58
CA ARG A 474 -20.00 1.12 -7.82
C ARG A 474 -18.53 0.77 -7.97
N THR A 475 -18.17 -0.50 -7.87
CA THR A 475 -16.80 -0.97 -8.05
C THR A 475 -16.33 -0.73 -9.47
N ARG A 476 -17.19 -0.95 -10.48
CA ARG A 476 -16.84 -0.70 -11.89
C ARG A 476 -16.57 0.78 -12.14
N GLU A 477 -17.40 1.68 -11.62
CA GLU A 477 -17.18 3.12 -11.72
C GLU A 477 -15.81 3.51 -11.15
N GLN A 478 -15.41 2.93 -10.02
CA GLN A 478 -14.10 3.19 -9.41
C GLN A 478 -12.94 2.58 -10.20
N LEU A 479 -13.10 1.35 -10.71
CA LEU A 479 -12.08 0.67 -11.52
C LEU A 479 -11.83 1.43 -12.84
N ASN A 480 -12.85 2.05 -13.41
CA ASN A 480 -12.70 2.86 -14.63
C ASN A 480 -11.86 4.14 -14.42
N LEU A 481 -11.54 4.51 -13.17
CA LEU A 481 -10.65 5.64 -12.86
C LEU A 481 -9.17 5.22 -12.75
N LEU A 482 -8.91 3.91 -12.73
CA LEU A 482 -7.58 3.33 -12.57
C LEU A 482 -6.83 3.27 -13.91
N PRO A 483 -5.51 3.04 -13.90
CA PRO A 483 -4.73 2.84 -15.13
C PRO A 483 -5.31 1.72 -16.00
N ASP A 484 -5.07 1.80 -17.31
CA ASP A 484 -5.56 0.86 -18.33
C ASP A 484 -5.23 -0.61 -18.02
N THR A 485 -4.10 -0.88 -17.34
CA THR A 485 -3.71 -2.22 -16.90
C THR A 485 -3.16 -2.20 -15.47
N ILE A 486 -3.88 -2.84 -14.55
CA ILE A 486 -3.46 -3.00 -13.15
C ILE A 486 -4.24 -4.13 -12.48
N ILE A 487 -3.57 -4.85 -11.57
CA ILE A 487 -4.16 -5.91 -10.75
C ILE A 487 -3.88 -5.60 -9.28
N GLY A 488 -4.86 -5.85 -8.42
CA GLY A 488 -4.67 -5.64 -6.99
C GLY A 488 -5.80 -6.19 -6.15
N TYR A 489 -5.72 -5.91 -4.85
CA TYR A 489 -6.74 -6.29 -3.88
C TYR A 489 -8.05 -5.56 -4.17
N LEU A 490 -9.17 -6.29 -4.24
CA LEU A 490 -10.48 -5.68 -4.48
C LEU A 490 -10.84 -4.64 -3.41
N SER A 491 -10.34 -4.86 -2.20
CA SER A 491 -10.60 -4.01 -1.03
C SER A 491 -9.87 -2.66 -1.07
N THR A 492 -8.87 -2.47 -1.94
CA THR A 492 -8.11 -1.20 -2.05
C THR A 492 -8.58 -0.29 -3.18
N VAL A 493 -9.49 -0.75 -4.05
CA VAL A 493 -9.97 -0.01 -5.25
C VAL A 493 -10.39 1.43 -4.94
N ARG A 494 -11.08 1.67 -3.83
CA ARG A 494 -11.49 3.05 -3.46
C ARG A 494 -10.30 3.95 -3.18
N LEU A 495 -9.28 3.44 -2.49
CA LEU A 495 -8.08 4.20 -2.14
C LEU A 495 -7.27 4.52 -3.39
N LEU A 496 -7.13 3.55 -4.30
CA LEU A 496 -6.48 3.75 -5.60
C LEU A 496 -7.22 4.80 -6.44
N ALA A 497 -8.56 4.76 -6.46
CA ALA A 497 -9.36 5.73 -7.19
C ALA A 497 -9.23 7.15 -6.61
N LEU A 498 -9.15 7.30 -5.29
CA LEU A 498 -8.91 8.61 -4.65
C LEU A 498 -7.51 9.14 -4.93
N TYR A 499 -6.50 8.28 -4.85
CA TYR A 499 -5.13 8.62 -5.24
C TYR A 499 -5.07 9.09 -6.70
N ARG A 500 -5.75 8.39 -7.62
CA ARG A 500 -5.83 8.81 -9.03
C ARG A 500 -6.48 10.18 -9.22
N GLN A 501 -7.46 10.56 -8.38
CA GLN A 501 -8.05 11.90 -8.41
C GLN A 501 -7.07 12.96 -7.92
N LEU A 502 -6.37 12.73 -6.80
CA LEU A 502 -5.32 13.62 -6.30
C LEU A 502 -4.20 13.82 -7.34
N LEU A 503 -3.78 12.74 -7.98
CA LEU A 503 -2.79 12.78 -9.04
C LEU A 503 -3.26 13.63 -10.23
N ALA A 504 -4.55 13.54 -10.60
CA ALA A 504 -5.11 14.34 -11.67
C ALA A 504 -5.20 15.83 -11.30
N ASP A 505 -5.60 16.17 -10.08
CA ASP A 505 -5.62 17.57 -9.63
C ASP A 505 -4.22 18.19 -9.75
N ALA A 506 -3.22 17.52 -9.17
CA ALA A 506 -1.84 18.01 -9.18
C ALA A 506 -1.26 18.12 -10.59
N LEU A 507 -1.52 17.14 -11.46
CA LEU A 507 -0.88 17.09 -12.79
C LEU A 507 -1.61 17.85 -13.89
N LEU A 508 -2.93 18.04 -13.76
CA LEU A 508 -3.80 18.59 -14.81
C LEU A 508 -4.50 19.89 -14.43
N LEU A 509 -4.73 20.18 -13.14
CA LEU A 509 -5.41 21.40 -12.69
C LEU A 509 -4.46 22.41 -12.05
N GLU A 510 -3.59 21.95 -11.15
CA GLU A 510 -2.76 22.83 -10.31
C GLU A 510 -1.49 23.31 -11.04
N ARG A 511 -1.09 22.62 -12.11
CA ARG A 511 0.05 23.02 -12.94
C ARG A 511 -0.30 24.20 -13.83
N VAL A 512 0.56 25.23 -13.75
CA VAL A 512 0.45 26.44 -14.59
C VAL A 512 0.50 26.09 -16.08
N THR A 513 1.37 25.14 -16.47
CA THR A 513 1.43 24.62 -17.84
C THR A 513 1.76 23.13 -17.84
N MET A 514 1.25 22.40 -18.84
CA MET A 514 1.54 20.98 -19.05
C MET A 514 3.00 20.70 -19.44
N GLN A 515 3.76 21.74 -19.80
CA GLN A 515 5.18 21.67 -20.15
C GLN A 515 6.10 21.82 -18.93
N ASN A 516 5.57 22.23 -17.77
CA ASN A 516 6.38 22.43 -16.57
C ASN A 516 6.61 21.11 -15.82
N ALA A 517 7.85 20.62 -15.80
CA ALA A 517 8.22 19.39 -15.10
C ALA A 517 8.82 19.63 -13.68
N ASP A 518 8.56 20.79 -13.08
CA ASP A 518 8.98 21.09 -11.71
C ASP A 518 8.48 20.05 -10.70
N LEU A 519 9.25 19.88 -9.63
CA LEU A 519 8.89 19.04 -8.50
C LEU A 519 7.60 19.54 -7.84
N ILE A 520 6.66 18.63 -7.61
CA ILE A 520 5.38 18.94 -6.96
C ILE A 520 5.50 18.63 -5.47
N CYS A 521 5.26 19.60 -4.60
CA CYS A 521 5.32 19.39 -3.15
C CYS A 521 4.08 18.63 -2.65
N SER A 522 4.14 17.30 -2.69
CA SER A 522 3.12 16.41 -2.15
C SER A 522 3.73 15.09 -1.68
N ALA A 523 3.82 14.93 -0.37
CA ALA A 523 4.27 13.69 0.26
C ALA A 523 3.38 12.49 -0.11
N VAL A 524 2.07 12.71 -0.25
CA VAL A 524 1.12 11.66 -0.62
C VAL A 524 1.40 11.16 -2.04
N LEU A 525 1.59 12.07 -3.01
CA LEU A 525 1.87 11.68 -4.39
C LEU A 525 3.21 10.98 -4.53
N ALA A 526 4.23 11.46 -3.81
CA ALA A 526 5.57 10.89 -3.81
C ALA A 526 5.61 9.46 -3.23
N THR A 527 4.87 9.20 -2.15
CA THR A 527 5.13 8.01 -1.30
C THR A 527 4.02 6.97 -1.30
N PHE A 528 2.76 7.34 -1.60
CA PHE A 528 1.66 6.37 -1.66
C PHE A 528 1.89 5.21 -2.65
N PRO A 529 2.49 5.42 -3.83
CA PRO A 529 2.82 4.32 -4.74
C PRO A 529 3.68 3.25 -4.08
N GLU A 530 4.70 3.63 -3.32
CA GLU A 530 5.58 2.71 -2.59
C GLU A 530 4.76 1.84 -1.63
N VAL A 531 3.82 2.44 -0.89
CA VAL A 531 2.93 1.73 0.05
C VAL A 531 2.15 0.59 -0.61
N LEU A 532 1.84 0.65 -1.92
CA LEU A 532 1.16 -0.43 -2.63
C LEU A 532 1.98 -1.72 -2.70
N ASP A 533 3.30 -1.61 -2.62
CA ASP A 533 4.22 -2.75 -2.62
C ASP A 533 4.47 -3.31 -1.21
N HIS A 534 3.95 -2.66 -0.17
CA HIS A 534 4.01 -3.08 1.23
C HIS A 534 2.61 -3.44 1.75
N PRO A 535 2.20 -4.73 1.66
CA PRO A 535 0.85 -5.15 2.04
C PRO A 535 0.48 -4.81 3.50
N ASP A 536 1.46 -4.83 4.41
CA ASP A 536 1.29 -4.52 5.83
C ASP A 536 1.02 -3.03 6.09
N LEU A 537 1.71 -2.13 5.38
CA LEU A 537 1.43 -0.69 5.42
C LEU A 537 0.08 -0.37 4.77
N MET A 538 -0.24 -1.06 3.67
CA MET A 538 -1.55 -0.90 3.03
C MET A 538 -2.69 -1.39 3.93
N ASP A 539 -2.45 -2.44 4.73
CA ASP A 539 -3.38 -2.89 5.77
C ASP A 539 -3.55 -1.89 6.90
N ALA A 540 -2.44 -1.30 7.36
CA ALA A 540 -2.48 -0.21 8.34
C ALA A 540 -3.36 0.93 7.83
N PHE A 541 -3.13 1.36 6.59
CA PHE A 541 -3.88 2.45 5.98
C PHE A 541 -5.37 2.11 5.87
N LYS A 542 -5.69 0.96 5.29
CA LYS A 542 -7.06 0.54 4.98
C LYS A 542 -7.88 0.21 6.22
N VAL A 543 -7.37 -0.71 7.04
CA VAL A 543 -8.14 -1.35 8.12
C VAL A 543 -8.09 -0.53 9.39
N SER A 544 -6.91 -0.05 9.78
CA SER A 544 -6.72 0.63 11.07
C SER A 544 -7.15 2.09 11.04
N CYS A 545 -6.95 2.77 9.90
CA CYS A 545 -7.07 4.24 9.85
C CYS A 545 -8.22 4.70 8.95
N TRP A 546 -8.21 4.32 7.67
CA TRP A 546 -9.20 4.77 6.70
C TRP A 546 -10.61 4.31 7.04
N LYS A 547 -10.82 3.02 7.34
CA LYS A 547 -12.15 2.50 7.64
C LYS A 547 -12.78 3.22 8.84
N VAL A 548 -12.01 3.39 9.92
CA VAL A 548 -12.45 4.09 11.14
C VAL A 548 -12.77 5.55 10.84
N ALA A 549 -11.85 6.27 10.18
CA ALA A 549 -12.05 7.66 9.83
C ALA A 549 -13.27 7.86 8.91
N TYR A 550 -13.43 7.00 7.90
CA TYR A 550 -14.54 7.06 6.95
C TYR A 550 -15.90 6.76 7.61
N GLU A 551 -15.96 5.80 8.54
CA GLU A 551 -17.19 5.47 9.28
C GLU A 551 -17.58 6.61 10.25
N CYS A 552 -16.60 7.30 10.84
CA CYS A 552 -16.82 8.51 11.64
C CYS A 552 -17.11 9.76 10.81
N PHE A 553 -16.88 9.71 9.49
CA PHE A 553 -17.06 10.85 8.59
C PHE A 553 -18.54 11.08 8.26
N LEU A 554 -18.98 12.34 8.29
CA LEU A 554 -20.37 12.72 8.05
C LEU A 554 -20.86 12.18 6.70
N CYS A 555 -22.02 11.50 6.71
CA CYS A 555 -22.59 10.85 5.53
C CYS A 555 -22.84 11.81 4.34
N VAL A 556 -23.05 13.11 4.62
CA VAL A 556 -23.20 14.15 3.58
C VAL A 556 -21.86 14.42 2.90
N LEU A 557 -20.79 14.56 3.68
CA LEU A 557 -19.43 14.79 3.17
C LEU A 557 -18.86 13.57 2.45
N GLN A 558 -19.33 12.35 2.76
CA GLN A 558 -18.94 11.14 2.02
C GLN A 558 -19.31 11.16 0.52
N LYS A 559 -20.19 12.08 0.09
CA LYS A 559 -20.52 12.28 -1.33
C LYS A 559 -19.70 13.39 -1.98
N ASP A 560 -19.01 14.19 -1.19
CA ASP A 560 -18.13 15.26 -1.65
C ASP A 560 -16.73 14.70 -1.90
N ILE A 561 -16.30 14.75 -3.16
CA ILE A 561 -14.99 14.24 -3.57
C ILE A 561 -13.85 15.06 -2.96
N THR A 562 -14.01 16.38 -2.82
CA THR A 562 -12.97 17.27 -2.28
C THR A 562 -12.77 16.99 -0.80
N ALA A 563 -13.86 16.80 -0.06
CA ALA A 563 -13.80 16.41 1.34
C ALA A 563 -13.15 15.02 1.52
N LEU A 564 -13.42 14.06 0.61
CA LEU A 564 -12.79 12.74 0.63
C LEU A 564 -11.29 12.77 0.30
N LYS A 565 -10.86 13.63 -0.65
CA LYS A 565 -9.45 13.85 -0.97
C LYS A 565 -8.69 14.37 0.26
N LYS A 566 -9.21 15.42 0.91
CA LYS A 566 -8.60 15.96 2.13
C LYS A 566 -8.59 14.96 3.29
N LEU A 567 -9.65 14.16 3.44
CA LEU A 567 -9.67 13.06 4.42
C LEU A 567 -8.57 12.03 4.12
N PHE A 568 -8.38 11.67 2.85
CA PHE A 568 -7.35 10.72 2.43
C PHE A 568 -5.95 11.21 2.79
N GLU A 569 -5.63 12.46 2.46
CA GLU A 569 -4.33 13.07 2.78
C GLU A 569 -4.12 13.11 4.30
N ASN A 570 -5.09 13.60 5.06
CA ASN A 570 -5.00 13.68 6.52
C ASN A 570 -4.77 12.32 7.17
N VAL A 571 -5.55 11.31 6.75
CA VAL A 571 -5.41 9.95 7.27
C VAL A 571 -4.06 9.37 6.87
N TYR A 572 -3.62 9.54 5.62
CA TYR A 572 -2.34 9.05 5.15
C TYR A 572 -1.17 9.66 5.93
N MET A 573 -1.15 10.98 6.06
CA MET A 573 -0.09 11.73 6.75
C MET A 573 -0.04 11.45 8.25
N SER A 574 -1.17 11.13 8.88
CA SER A 574 -1.22 10.81 10.32
C SER A 574 -1.04 9.34 10.65
N SER A 575 -0.93 8.46 9.65
CA SER A 575 -0.84 7.01 9.89
C SER A 575 0.32 6.32 9.16
N VAL A 576 0.37 6.41 7.83
CA VAL A 576 1.30 5.59 7.02
C VAL A 576 2.60 6.32 6.74
N PHE A 577 2.52 7.61 6.41
CA PHE A 577 3.71 8.41 6.11
C PHE A 577 4.76 8.39 7.25
N PRO A 578 4.37 8.55 8.54
CA PRO A 578 5.28 8.44 9.68
C PRO A 578 5.97 7.08 9.78
N LEU A 579 5.25 6.02 9.40
CA LEU A 579 5.73 4.65 9.45
C LEU A 579 6.76 4.40 8.35
N LEU A 580 6.52 4.87 7.12
CA LEU A 580 7.34 4.55 5.95
C LEU A 580 8.83 4.89 6.12
N TYR A 581 9.14 6.00 6.80
CA TYR A 581 10.51 6.47 7.04
C TYR A 581 10.95 6.38 8.51
N SER A 582 10.26 5.57 9.31
CA SER A 582 10.69 5.30 10.69
C SER A 582 12.00 4.51 10.69
N ALA A 583 13.02 5.01 11.38
CA ALA A 583 14.31 4.32 11.50
C ALA A 583 14.20 2.98 12.25
N GLU A 584 13.15 2.79 13.05
CA GLU A 584 12.88 1.55 13.78
C GLU A 584 12.20 0.50 12.90
N MET A 585 11.60 0.91 11.78
CA MET A 585 10.93 0.00 10.88
C MET A 585 11.97 -0.74 10.03
N PRO A 586 12.10 -2.07 10.19
CA PRO A 586 13.01 -2.84 9.35
C PRO A 586 12.47 -2.90 7.91
N ALA A 587 13.35 -2.94 6.92
CA ALA A 587 12.97 -3.14 5.52
C ALA A 587 12.11 -4.41 5.37
N PRO A 588 11.09 -4.41 4.48
CA PRO A 588 10.25 -5.58 4.29
C PRO A 588 11.08 -6.77 3.80
N LEU A 589 10.89 -7.93 4.41
CA LEU A 589 11.49 -9.17 3.94
C LEU A 589 10.40 -10.21 3.77
N TRP A 590 10.21 -10.65 2.52
CA TRP A 590 9.16 -11.61 2.17
C TRP A 590 9.37 -12.95 2.90
N ALA A 591 8.29 -13.46 3.51
CA ALA A 591 8.27 -14.77 4.16
C ALA A 591 9.28 -14.90 5.32
N ASP A 592 9.60 -13.79 5.98
CA ASP A 592 10.41 -13.77 7.19
C ASP A 592 9.54 -13.44 8.40
N GLU A 593 9.18 -14.47 9.17
CA GLU A 593 8.26 -14.33 10.31
C GLU A 593 8.76 -13.33 11.37
N SER A 594 10.07 -13.26 11.59
CA SER A 594 10.66 -12.33 12.56
C SER A 594 10.46 -10.88 12.12
N THR A 595 10.83 -10.56 10.88
CA THR A 595 10.70 -9.22 10.30
C THR A 595 9.23 -8.81 10.18
N GLU A 596 8.36 -9.71 9.68
CA GLU A 596 6.92 -9.46 9.58
C GLU A 596 6.29 -9.22 10.97
N THR A 597 6.70 -9.98 11.98
CA THR A 597 6.22 -9.79 13.36
C THR A 597 6.72 -8.47 13.95
N GLN A 598 7.97 -8.09 13.71
CA GLN A 598 8.52 -6.82 14.18
C GLN A 598 7.79 -5.63 13.54
N ARG A 599 7.58 -5.65 12.23
CA ARG A 599 6.82 -4.63 11.50
C ARG A 599 5.38 -4.55 12.00
N ALA A 600 4.71 -5.70 12.14
CA ALA A 600 3.34 -5.74 12.67
C ALA A 600 3.26 -5.17 14.09
N ARG A 601 4.24 -5.42 14.96
CA ARG A 601 4.29 -4.81 16.30
C ARG A 601 4.36 -3.30 16.23
N LEU A 602 5.19 -2.73 15.35
CA LEU A 602 5.28 -1.27 15.18
C LEU A 602 3.98 -0.68 14.63
N ILE A 603 3.42 -1.30 13.58
CA ILE A 603 2.19 -0.85 12.90
C ILE A 603 0.97 -0.87 13.84
N TYR A 604 0.83 -1.92 14.66
CA TYR A 604 -0.36 -2.13 15.49
C TYR A 604 -0.15 -1.81 16.98
N SER A 605 1.02 -1.27 17.37
CA SER A 605 1.28 -0.94 18.77
C SER A 605 0.43 0.25 19.22
N PRO A 606 -0.33 0.14 20.33
CA PRO A 606 -1.11 1.25 20.87
C PRO A 606 -0.23 2.36 21.46
N ILE A 607 1.03 2.06 21.79
CA ILE A 607 2.02 3.02 22.31
C ILE A 607 2.57 3.88 21.16
N HIS A 608 2.60 3.32 19.95
CA HIS A 608 2.98 4.01 18.73
C HIS A 608 1.75 4.50 17.97
N LYS A 609 0.83 5.20 18.65
CA LYS A 609 0.15 6.29 17.93
C LYS A 609 1.26 7.27 17.61
N ILE A 610 1.95 7.03 16.49
CA ILE A 610 3.03 7.84 15.99
C ILE A 610 2.41 9.19 15.64
N THR A 611 2.26 10.02 16.65
CA THR A 611 2.02 11.43 16.47
C THR A 611 3.31 12.03 15.94
N MET A 612 3.20 13.09 15.15
CA MET A 612 4.37 13.87 14.74
C MET A 612 5.26 14.24 15.93
N GLU A 613 4.67 14.51 17.09
CA GLU A 613 5.38 14.78 18.35
C GLU A 613 6.28 13.62 18.82
N THR A 614 5.82 12.37 18.65
CA THR A 614 6.59 11.18 19.02
C THR A 614 7.74 10.97 18.04
N MET A 615 7.48 11.15 16.74
CA MET A 615 8.51 11.08 15.70
C MET A 615 9.55 12.19 15.77
N LEU A 616 9.24 13.35 16.32
CA LEU A 616 10.18 14.46 16.42
C LEU A 616 10.87 14.50 17.78
N SER A 617 10.58 13.54 18.67
CA SER A 617 11.19 13.50 19.98
C SER A 617 12.67 13.07 19.89
N PRO A 618 13.55 13.65 20.74
CA PRO A 618 14.98 13.35 20.73
C PRO A 618 15.32 11.92 21.17
N ASN A 619 14.33 11.19 21.71
CA ASN A 619 14.51 9.84 22.22
C ASN A 619 14.39 8.75 21.15
N HIS A 620 14.01 9.10 19.91
CA HIS A 620 13.86 8.14 18.81
C HIS A 620 14.98 8.34 17.77
N PRO A 621 15.47 7.26 17.15
CA PRO A 621 16.41 7.36 16.05
C PRO A 621 15.74 7.96 14.82
N HIS A 622 16.41 8.92 14.18
CA HIS A 622 15.94 9.60 12.96
C HIS A 622 16.84 9.26 11.79
N GLN A 623 16.25 9.08 10.61
CA GLN A 623 16.99 9.12 9.35
C GLN A 623 17.06 10.57 8.86
N ALA A 624 18.10 10.88 8.09
CA ALA A 624 18.20 12.18 7.44
C ALA A 624 17.00 12.38 6.50
N PHE A 625 16.40 13.56 6.56
CA PHE A 625 15.30 13.92 5.68
C PHE A 625 15.78 13.96 4.22
N ASP A 626 15.06 13.27 3.34
CA ASP A 626 15.24 13.35 1.90
C ASP A 626 14.08 14.12 1.28
N ILE A 627 14.39 15.13 0.45
CA ILE A 627 13.40 15.95 -0.22
C ILE A 627 12.48 15.11 -1.13
N SER A 628 12.96 13.96 -1.64
CA SER A 628 12.15 13.05 -2.44
C SER A 628 10.95 12.48 -1.67
N GLN A 629 10.96 12.52 -0.34
CA GLN A 629 9.86 12.03 0.51
C GLN A 629 8.64 12.97 0.47
N VAL A 630 8.83 14.24 0.09
CA VAL A 630 7.77 15.25 0.03
C VAL A 630 7.60 15.87 -1.35
N THR A 631 8.45 15.48 -2.31
CA THR A 631 8.40 16.00 -3.67
C THR A 631 8.12 14.89 -4.67
N TYR A 632 7.07 15.07 -5.44
CA TYR A 632 6.70 14.19 -6.55
C TYR A 632 7.42 14.65 -7.82
N ASP A 633 8.27 13.77 -8.33
CA ASP A 633 8.99 13.95 -9.59
C ASP A 633 8.24 13.24 -10.72
N LEU A 634 7.56 14.02 -11.56
CA LEU A 634 6.80 13.51 -12.69
C LEU A 634 7.69 12.77 -13.69
N LEU A 635 8.90 13.26 -13.97
CA LEU A 635 9.76 12.71 -15.02
C LEU A 635 10.31 11.33 -14.67
N ASN A 636 10.59 11.12 -13.39
CA ASN A 636 11.04 9.81 -12.90
C ASN A 636 9.87 8.85 -12.62
N SER A 637 8.67 9.38 -12.34
CA SER A 637 7.51 8.56 -11.97
C SER A 637 6.65 8.11 -13.16
N ALA A 638 6.55 8.95 -14.20
CA ALA A 638 5.71 8.67 -15.35
C ALA A 638 6.32 7.59 -16.26
N TRP A 639 5.44 6.86 -16.92
CA TRP A 639 5.82 5.78 -17.84
C TRP A 639 5.92 6.28 -19.28
N HIS A 640 6.78 5.61 -20.06
CA HIS A 640 6.82 5.72 -21.52
C HIS A 640 6.09 4.53 -22.19
#